data_AF-A0AA43IGU9-F1
#
_entry.id   AF-A0AA43IGU9-F1
#
_cell.length_a   1.000
_cell.length_b   1.000
_cell.length_c   1.000
_cell.angle_alpha   90.00
_cell.angle_beta   90.00
_cell.angle_gamma   90.00
#
_symmetry.space_group_name_H-M   'P 1'
#
loop_
_entity.id
_entity.type
_entity.pdbx_description
1 polymer ?
#
loop_
_entity_poly.entity_id
_entity_poly.type
_entity_poly.pdbx_seq_one_letter_code
_entity_poly.pdbx_strand_id
1 'polypeptide(L)'
;MKITDIISRILTAIAGVFGFRTNLKPLPISDLKKVNGTWISLGTDPAFILDGKFYCGWNIISWNSVSSDSIPVKLYWDDGAGFSEEKTMNLASISAGDSKYKSVFHIPIGVKKLRLDPGDREFEFKMEKVMIKKTMKHYLILKSILNILKQRGLNIKTIKILLYKALTVYKAQGLAGLKQKIKIVQENKLDTSNSYQVWLTRNAITSSAYQEANESMKGFNYNPLISVILPVYNVDEVWLRKCIDSVIGQIYTNWELCISDDASPKMHIKNVLKEYEEQDARIKVVFRKTNGHISENSNSALQVATGEFIALLDHDDELASTALFEVVKLLNTYPDADMIYTDEDKIGVNGERHSPYFKPDWSPDLILSHMYTCHLGIYRKEIVDQLGGFRKGYEGSQDYDLVLRFTELTERIHHLPKILYHWRSIPESTASGSGAKNYTHFAGVRALEDTLKRRGIDGKVQEIDGYPNMYRVHYNLRDEPLVSIIIPTKDGSGILDLCLESIVSKTNYSNYEIIIVDNGSKEDGTFSLFRKWEERLNEKLSIIPLDIPFNYSKINNVAVQASKGSFILLLNNDIEIISPNWLEEMVGYTLRPNTGAVGAKLYYPDRTIQHSGVIMGLGGVAGHAFRTCNEFDPGYFGKLLTNRNCSVVTAACLMVRKEVFNEVGGLEEDLSVAFNDVDFCLKLIDKGYYNVCLNNVSLFHHESKTRGAEDTPEKKARFMQEIEYMLEKWPEFIKADPYYNINLSLESDKSYSLKV
;
A
#
# COMPACT_ATOMS: atom_id res chain seq x y z
N MET A 1 11.65 -21.83 35.13
CA MET A 1 12.77 -20.99 34.64
C MET A 1 13.96 -21.21 35.58
N LYS A 2 15.13 -21.64 35.09
CA LYS A 2 16.25 -21.99 35.99
C LYS A 2 16.87 -20.71 36.57
N ILE A 3 17.38 -20.73 37.80
CA ILE A 3 18.04 -19.57 38.46
C ILE A 3 19.17 -18.99 37.57
N THR A 4 19.83 -19.85 36.79
CA THR A 4 20.83 -19.49 35.79
C THR A 4 20.31 -18.55 34.69
N ASP A 5 19.05 -18.69 34.29
CA ASP A 5 18.43 -17.87 33.24
C ASP A 5 18.09 -16.46 33.77
N ILE A 6 17.73 -16.36 35.05
CA ILE A 6 17.44 -15.09 35.73
C ILE A 6 18.74 -14.29 35.89
N ILE A 7 19.81 -14.93 36.35
CA ILE A 7 21.14 -14.31 36.50
C ILE A 7 21.68 -13.86 35.13
N SER A 8 21.54 -14.69 34.09
CA SER A 8 21.93 -14.34 32.71
C SER A 8 21.16 -13.12 32.19
N ARG A 9 19.84 -13.02 32.45
CA ARG A 9 19.01 -11.87 32.08
C ARG A 9 19.42 -10.58 32.81
N ILE A 10 19.73 -10.66 34.10
CA ILE A 10 20.19 -9.50 34.90
C ILE A 10 21.56 -9.01 34.40
N LEU A 11 22.52 -9.92 34.21
CA LEU A 11 23.84 -9.59 33.66
C LEU A 11 23.75 -9.01 32.25
N THR A 12 22.85 -9.55 31.42
CA THR A 12 22.58 -9.04 30.07
C THR A 12 21.99 -7.63 30.07
N ALA A 13 21.08 -7.33 31.01
CA ALA A 13 20.47 -6.01 31.17
C ALA A 13 21.50 -4.96 31.63
N ILE A 14 22.31 -5.31 32.64
CA ILE A 14 23.42 -4.47 33.14
C ILE A 14 24.42 -4.21 32.01
N ALA A 15 24.80 -5.24 31.25
CA ALA A 15 25.77 -5.11 30.16
C ALA A 15 25.30 -4.15 29.05
N GLY A 16 23.99 -4.08 28.80
CA GLY A 16 23.36 -3.16 27.85
C GLY A 16 23.39 -1.70 28.26
N VAL A 17 23.25 -1.40 29.55
CA VAL A 17 23.26 -0.03 30.09
C VAL A 17 24.66 0.58 30.01
N PHE A 18 25.69 -0.18 30.39
CA PHE A 18 27.08 0.31 30.40
C PHE A 18 27.81 0.14 29.07
N GLY A 19 27.18 -0.52 28.08
CA GLY A 19 27.73 -0.66 26.73
C GLY A 19 29.07 -1.39 26.71
N PHE A 20 29.18 -2.48 27.47
CA PHE A 20 30.40 -3.28 27.59
C PHE A 20 30.91 -3.70 26.21
N ARG A 21 32.23 -3.59 26.03
CA ARG A 21 32.95 -3.99 24.83
C ARG A 21 33.85 -5.15 25.15
N THR A 22 33.86 -6.13 24.27
CA THR A 22 34.72 -7.30 24.36
C THR A 22 35.37 -7.53 23.00
N ASN A 23 36.65 -7.88 23.04
CA ASN A 23 37.34 -8.34 21.84
C ASN A 23 36.95 -9.80 21.62
N LEU A 24 36.57 -10.13 20.39
CA LEU A 24 36.39 -11.50 19.95
C LEU A 24 37.64 -11.91 19.18
N LYS A 25 38.24 -13.04 19.54
CA LYS A 25 39.37 -13.63 18.85
C LYS A 25 38.83 -14.63 17.81
N PRO A 26 38.94 -14.36 16.50
CA PRO A 26 38.56 -15.33 15.49
C PRO A 26 39.57 -16.48 15.48
N LEU A 27 39.09 -17.70 15.76
CA LEU A 27 39.87 -18.94 15.74
C LEU A 27 39.45 -19.76 14.52
N PRO A 28 40.36 -20.05 13.56
CA PRO A 28 40.00 -20.77 12.34
C PRO A 28 39.62 -22.21 12.69
N ILE A 29 38.55 -22.72 12.07
CA ILE A 29 38.06 -24.09 12.31
C ILE A 29 37.86 -24.92 11.04
N SER A 30 37.66 -24.29 9.88
CA SER A 30 37.49 -24.96 8.58
C SER A 30 37.96 -24.04 7.45
N ASP A 31 38.49 -24.63 6.37
CA ASP A 31 38.86 -24.00 5.08
C ASP A 31 39.55 -22.62 5.16
N LEU A 32 40.43 -22.43 6.16
CA LEU A 32 41.17 -21.18 6.36
C LEU A 32 42.65 -21.42 6.63
N LYS A 33 43.50 -20.70 5.89
CA LYS A 33 44.96 -20.71 6.08
C LYS A 33 45.49 -19.30 6.28
N LYS A 34 46.48 -19.14 7.16
CA LYS A 34 47.12 -17.85 7.42
C LYS A 34 48.51 -17.79 6.78
N VAL A 35 48.74 -16.81 5.92
CA VAL A 35 50.04 -16.56 5.26
C VAL A 35 50.41 -15.09 5.44
N ASN A 36 51.55 -14.79 6.04
CA ASN A 36 52.07 -13.41 6.23
C ASN A 36 51.07 -12.40 6.83
N GLY A 37 50.20 -12.86 7.74
CA GLY A 37 49.19 -12.02 8.39
C GLY A 37 47.87 -11.87 7.62
N THR A 38 47.78 -12.42 6.41
CA THR A 38 46.55 -12.50 5.60
C THR A 38 45.92 -13.88 5.74
N TRP A 39 44.60 -13.94 5.79
CA TRP A 39 43.83 -15.17 5.73
C TRP A 39 43.47 -15.49 4.28
N ILE A 40 43.57 -16.76 3.93
CA ILE A 40 43.17 -17.31 2.63
C ILE A 40 42.04 -18.29 2.93
N SER A 41 40.87 -18.04 2.35
CA SER A 41 39.78 -19.01 2.28
C SER A 41 40.16 -20.09 1.26
N LEU A 42 40.11 -21.36 1.63
CA LEU A 42 40.61 -22.48 0.82
C LEU A 42 39.52 -23.38 0.21
N GLY A 43 38.23 -23.06 0.38
CA GLY A 43 37.16 -23.99 0.02
C GLY A 43 35.75 -23.43 0.15
N THR A 44 34.78 -24.33 0.25
CA THR A 44 33.33 -24.04 0.23
C THR A 44 32.75 -23.74 1.62
N ASP A 45 33.49 -23.95 2.72
CA ASP A 45 33.01 -23.68 4.08
C ASP A 45 34.08 -23.05 5.02
N PRO A 46 34.67 -21.89 4.68
CA PRO A 46 35.63 -21.21 5.54
C PRO A 46 34.95 -20.67 6.79
N ALA A 47 35.50 -20.97 7.97
CA ALA A 47 34.82 -20.64 9.22
C ALA A 47 35.76 -20.30 10.38
N PHE A 48 35.39 -19.26 11.13
CA PHE A 48 35.96 -18.95 12.44
C PHE A 48 34.98 -19.25 13.55
N ILE A 49 35.46 -19.83 14.65
CA ILE A 49 34.78 -19.68 15.94
C ILE A 49 35.22 -18.35 16.55
N LEU A 50 34.27 -17.54 16.99
CA LEU A 50 34.55 -16.29 17.69
C LEU A 50 34.73 -16.56 19.18
N ASP A 51 35.97 -16.65 19.63
CA ASP A 51 36.32 -16.87 21.03
C ASP A 51 36.30 -15.54 21.80
N GLY A 52 35.48 -15.47 22.85
CA GLY A 52 35.36 -14.28 23.69
C GLY A 52 33.97 -14.15 24.30
N LYS A 53 33.83 -13.21 25.24
CA LYS A 53 32.55 -12.96 25.91
C LYS A 53 31.62 -12.17 24.99
N PHE A 54 30.40 -12.65 24.84
CA PHE A 54 29.28 -11.92 24.24
C PHE A 54 28.05 -12.07 25.13
N TYR A 55 27.01 -11.28 24.87
CA TYR A 55 25.79 -11.27 25.69
C TYR A 55 24.57 -11.44 24.79
N CYS A 56 23.54 -12.13 25.27
CA CYS A 56 22.27 -12.29 24.55
C CYS A 56 21.59 -10.92 24.30
N GLY A 57 20.71 -10.82 23.32
CA GLY A 57 20.02 -9.59 22.93
C GLY A 57 20.77 -8.79 21.85
N TRP A 58 20.44 -7.49 21.74
CA TRP A 58 21.03 -6.61 20.71
C TRP A 58 22.51 -6.31 20.94
N ASN A 59 23.33 -6.50 19.92
CA ASN A 59 24.77 -6.27 19.91
C ASN A 59 25.19 -5.50 18.65
N ILE A 60 26.39 -4.93 18.73
CA ILE A 60 27.08 -4.33 17.59
C ILE A 60 28.40 -5.05 17.45
N ILE A 61 28.68 -5.65 16.29
CA ILE A 61 29.99 -6.19 15.96
C ILE A 61 30.70 -5.23 15.01
N SER A 62 32.00 -5.06 15.19
CA SER A 62 32.84 -4.24 14.31
C SER A 62 34.19 -4.88 14.10
N TRP A 63 34.74 -4.75 12.90
CA TRP A 63 36.07 -5.24 12.54
C TRP A 63 36.65 -4.38 11.42
N ASN A 64 37.96 -4.46 11.24
CA ASN A 64 38.63 -3.93 10.05
C ASN A 64 38.90 -5.09 9.10
N SER A 65 38.67 -4.89 7.80
CA SER A 65 39.04 -5.87 6.80
C SER A 65 39.70 -5.23 5.58
N VAL A 66 40.67 -5.95 5.03
CA VAL A 66 41.27 -5.67 3.72
C VAL A 66 41.00 -6.90 2.88
N SER A 67 40.29 -6.79 1.76
CA SER A 67 40.04 -7.92 0.85
C SER A 67 40.21 -7.50 -0.61
N SER A 68 40.56 -8.46 -1.47
CA SER A 68 40.63 -8.25 -2.92
C SER A 68 39.25 -8.17 -3.57
N ASP A 69 38.22 -8.74 -2.95
CA ASP A 69 36.89 -8.92 -3.51
C ASP A 69 35.77 -8.42 -2.58
N SER A 70 34.54 -8.32 -3.11
CA SER A 70 33.35 -8.10 -2.30
C SER A 70 32.63 -9.40 -1.96
N ILE A 71 32.38 -9.65 -0.67
CA ILE A 71 31.98 -10.97 -0.17
C ILE A 71 30.99 -10.84 1.00
N PRO A 72 29.85 -11.56 0.98
CA PRO A 72 28.94 -11.60 2.11
C PRO A 72 29.54 -12.38 3.29
N VAL A 73 29.51 -11.78 4.47
CA VAL A 73 29.94 -12.39 5.73
C VAL A 73 28.70 -12.91 6.46
N LYS A 74 28.68 -14.20 6.80
CA LYS A 74 27.60 -14.81 7.58
C LYS A 74 28.01 -14.99 9.05
N LEU A 75 27.03 -14.92 9.93
CA LEU A 75 27.19 -15.21 11.36
C LEU A 75 26.21 -16.30 11.76
N TYR A 76 26.75 -17.37 12.32
CA TYR A 76 26.02 -18.51 12.87
C TYR A 76 26.06 -18.49 14.39
N TRP A 77 25.04 -19.06 15.03
CA TRP A 77 25.01 -19.25 16.47
C TRP A 77 24.55 -20.65 16.87
N ASP A 78 25.10 -21.13 17.99
CA ASP A 78 24.83 -22.45 18.56
C ASP A 78 24.35 -22.31 20.01
N ASP A 79 23.19 -22.87 20.32
CA ASP A 79 22.54 -22.93 21.65
C ASP A 79 22.87 -24.22 22.43
N GLY A 80 23.69 -25.08 21.84
CA GLY A 80 24.08 -26.40 22.35
C GLY A 80 23.62 -27.57 21.47
N ALA A 81 22.88 -27.30 20.38
CA ALA A 81 22.43 -28.31 19.42
C ALA A 81 23.32 -28.38 18.15
N GLY A 82 24.34 -27.53 18.04
CA GLY A 82 25.20 -27.39 16.86
C GLY A 82 24.84 -26.19 15.99
N PHE A 83 25.70 -25.88 15.03
CA PHE A 83 25.45 -24.85 14.00
C PHE A 83 24.55 -25.42 12.89
N SER A 84 23.66 -24.59 12.34
CA SER A 84 22.75 -24.96 11.24
C SER A 84 22.40 -23.73 10.40
N GLU A 85 21.98 -23.94 9.15
CA GLU A 85 21.53 -22.86 8.25
C GLU A 85 20.28 -22.12 8.77
N GLU A 86 19.44 -22.77 9.57
CA GLU A 86 18.29 -22.10 10.22
C GLU A 86 18.70 -21.10 11.30
N LYS A 87 19.96 -21.16 11.78
CA LYS A 87 20.52 -20.33 12.86
C LYS A 87 21.66 -19.44 12.34
N THR A 88 21.42 -18.78 11.21
CA THR A 88 22.38 -17.89 10.55
C THR A 88 21.80 -16.50 10.26
N MET A 89 22.67 -15.53 9.98
CA MET A 89 22.30 -14.25 9.39
C MET A 89 23.43 -13.68 8.55
N ASN A 90 23.08 -12.93 7.50
CA ASN A 90 24.03 -12.10 6.78
C ASN A 90 24.41 -10.89 7.65
N LEU A 91 25.70 -10.77 7.98
CA LEU A 91 26.22 -9.77 8.90
C LEU A 91 26.56 -8.46 8.19
N ALA A 92 27.27 -8.54 7.07
CA ALA A 92 27.62 -7.44 6.16
C ALA A 92 28.23 -8.02 4.87
N SER A 93 28.42 -7.21 3.83
CA SER A 93 29.32 -7.55 2.73
C SER A 93 30.65 -6.83 2.93
N ILE A 94 31.76 -7.57 2.96
CA ILE A 94 33.09 -6.99 2.79
C ILE A 94 33.14 -6.40 1.39
N SER A 95 33.61 -5.17 1.23
CA SER A 95 33.97 -4.53 -0.03
C SER A 95 35.45 -4.73 -0.32
N ALA A 96 35.82 -4.74 -1.61
CA ALA A 96 37.22 -4.74 -2.01
C ALA A 96 37.96 -3.48 -1.49
N GLY A 97 39.18 -3.65 -0.99
CA GLY A 97 39.99 -2.58 -0.37
C GLY A 97 39.98 -2.58 1.17
N ASP A 98 40.54 -1.53 1.79
CA ASP A 98 40.55 -1.34 3.24
C ASP A 98 39.23 -0.73 3.71
N SER A 99 38.57 -1.38 4.66
CA SER A 99 37.25 -0.98 5.13
C SER A 99 37.02 -1.32 6.60
N LYS A 100 36.26 -0.46 7.28
CA LYS A 100 35.82 -0.67 8.66
C LYS A 100 34.35 -1.02 8.67
N TYR A 101 34.05 -2.19 9.20
CA TYR A 101 32.70 -2.73 9.23
C TYR A 101 32.10 -2.58 10.60
N LYS A 102 30.79 -2.34 10.61
CA LYS A 102 30.01 -2.25 11.83
C LYS A 102 28.58 -2.70 11.54
N SER A 103 28.19 -3.80 12.14
CA SER A 103 26.85 -4.36 11.97
C SER A 103 26.13 -4.50 13.31
N VAL A 104 24.81 -4.38 13.27
CA VAL A 104 23.93 -4.53 14.43
C VAL A 104 23.16 -5.82 14.28
N PHE A 105 23.13 -6.64 15.32
CA PHE A 105 22.46 -7.94 15.29
C PHE A 105 21.90 -8.34 16.66
N HIS A 106 21.02 -9.33 16.67
CA HIS A 106 20.39 -9.85 17.88
C HIS A 106 20.85 -11.28 18.15
N ILE A 107 21.38 -11.55 19.35
CA ILE A 107 21.77 -12.90 19.78
C ILE A 107 20.61 -13.50 20.59
N PRO A 108 19.98 -14.60 20.16
CA PRO A 108 18.92 -15.26 20.94
C PRO A 108 19.37 -15.69 22.34
N ILE A 109 18.41 -15.84 23.25
CA ILE A 109 18.68 -16.35 24.60
C ILE A 109 19.10 -17.82 24.50
N GLY A 110 20.16 -18.20 25.21
CA GLY A 110 20.66 -19.58 25.25
C GLY A 110 21.81 -19.87 24.30
N VAL A 111 22.20 -18.91 23.44
CA VAL A 111 23.38 -19.04 22.57
C VAL A 111 24.66 -19.15 23.41
N LYS A 112 25.48 -20.15 23.08
CA LYS A 112 26.75 -20.49 23.74
C LYS A 112 27.96 -20.23 22.87
N LYS A 113 27.84 -20.34 21.55
CA LYS A 113 28.95 -20.11 20.60
C LYS A 113 28.48 -19.29 19.40
N LEU A 114 29.42 -18.54 18.83
CA LEU A 114 29.25 -17.80 17.58
C LEU A 114 30.29 -18.30 16.58
N ARG A 115 29.87 -18.49 15.34
CA ARG A 115 30.71 -18.83 14.19
C ARG A 115 30.56 -17.75 13.13
N LEU A 116 31.66 -17.35 12.50
CA LEU A 116 31.69 -16.32 11.46
C LEU A 116 32.32 -16.90 10.20
N ASP A 117 31.61 -16.73 9.09
CA ASP A 117 32.00 -17.30 7.81
C ASP A 117 32.29 -16.14 6.86
N PRO A 118 33.55 -15.97 6.42
CA PRO A 118 33.97 -14.80 5.67
C PRO A 118 33.62 -14.86 4.17
N GLY A 119 33.01 -15.94 3.67
CA GLY A 119 32.61 -16.16 2.28
C GLY A 119 32.43 -17.64 1.97
N ASP A 120 32.14 -18.01 0.71
CA ASP A 120 31.90 -19.39 0.24
C ASP A 120 32.80 -19.80 -0.95
N ARG A 121 33.85 -19.02 -1.22
CA ARG A 121 34.82 -19.23 -2.30
C ARG A 121 36.25 -18.99 -1.83
N GLU A 122 37.23 -19.26 -2.68
CA GLU A 122 38.64 -18.96 -2.43
C GLU A 122 38.94 -17.46 -2.63
N PHE A 123 39.55 -16.81 -1.63
CA PHE A 123 39.95 -15.41 -1.68
C PHE A 123 40.88 -15.04 -0.52
N GLU A 124 41.59 -13.92 -0.67
CA GLU A 124 42.44 -13.36 0.37
C GLU A 124 41.77 -12.22 1.12
N PHE A 125 41.89 -12.23 2.45
CA PHE A 125 41.40 -11.16 3.31
C PHE A 125 42.20 -11.02 4.60
N LYS A 126 42.24 -9.81 5.15
CA LYS A 126 42.63 -9.56 6.54
C LYS A 126 41.38 -9.29 7.35
N MET A 127 41.35 -9.78 8.59
CA MET A 127 40.32 -9.44 9.56
C MET A 127 40.98 -9.14 10.89
N GLU A 128 40.86 -7.90 11.33
CA GLU A 128 41.52 -7.41 12.53
C GLU A 128 40.52 -6.68 13.45
N LYS A 129 40.84 -6.66 14.75
CA LYS A 129 40.09 -5.90 15.76
C LYS A 129 38.58 -6.22 15.78
N VAL A 130 38.24 -7.51 15.70
CA VAL A 130 36.86 -7.97 15.86
C VAL A 130 36.41 -7.68 17.30
N MET A 131 35.45 -6.77 17.43
CA MET A 131 34.91 -6.32 18.70
C MET A 131 33.41 -6.49 18.69
N ILE A 132 32.87 -6.95 19.80
CA ILE A 132 31.43 -6.91 20.04
C ILE A 132 31.14 -5.94 21.18
N LYS A 133 30.13 -5.11 20.98
CA LYS A 133 29.62 -4.16 21.96
C LYS A 133 28.16 -4.48 22.24
N LYS A 134 27.85 -4.73 23.51
CA LYS A 134 26.46 -4.88 23.93
C LYS A 134 25.71 -3.55 23.77
N THR A 135 24.50 -3.59 23.24
CA THR A 135 23.65 -2.40 23.11
C THR A 135 22.21 -2.68 23.49
N MET A 136 21.40 -1.64 23.49
CA MET A 136 19.98 -1.66 23.81
C MET A 136 19.21 -1.10 22.61
N LYS A 137 18.08 -1.71 22.26
CA LYS A 137 17.25 -1.32 21.10
C LYS A 137 16.95 0.18 21.08
N HIS A 138 16.67 0.79 22.24
CA HIS A 138 16.38 2.22 22.36
C HIS A 138 17.60 3.14 22.20
N TYR A 139 18.81 2.68 22.54
CA TYR A 139 20.04 3.46 22.37
C TYR A 139 20.42 3.60 20.89
N LEU A 140 20.19 2.54 20.10
CA LEU A 140 20.35 2.58 18.64
C LEU A 140 19.38 3.59 18.00
N ILE A 141 18.12 3.60 18.45
CA ILE A 141 17.11 4.57 18.03
C ILE A 141 17.54 6.00 18.37
N LEU A 142 18.00 6.26 19.60
CA LEU A 142 18.42 7.58 20.05
C LEU A 142 19.63 8.11 19.26
N LYS A 143 20.60 7.23 18.96
CA LYS A 143 21.79 7.60 18.17
C LYS A 143 21.45 7.89 16.71
N SER A 144 20.54 7.12 16.11
CA SER A 144 20.02 7.42 14.76
C SER A 144 19.29 8.75 14.73
N ILE A 145 18.47 9.05 15.76
CA ILE A 145 17.82 10.37 15.90
C ILE A 145 18.85 11.49 16.02
N LEU A 146 19.88 11.36 16.86
CA LEU A 146 20.92 12.39 17.00
C LEU A 146 21.72 12.62 15.70
N ASN A 147 21.99 11.56 14.93
CA ASN A 147 22.62 11.69 13.61
C ASN A 147 21.69 12.38 12.59
N ILE A 148 20.39 12.06 12.60
CA ILE A 148 19.37 12.73 11.78
C ILE A 148 19.27 14.22 12.13
N LEU A 149 19.32 14.56 13.43
CA LEU A 149 19.29 15.94 13.90
C LEU A 149 20.53 16.73 13.46
N LYS A 150 21.71 16.06 13.46
CA LYS A 150 22.98 16.67 13.05
C LYS A 150 23.08 16.87 11.53
N GLN A 151 22.48 15.99 10.73
CA GLN A 151 22.43 16.10 9.26
C GLN A 151 21.41 17.14 8.75
N ARG A 152 20.39 17.49 9.56
CA ARG A 152 19.29 18.37 9.14
C ARG A 152 19.41 19.84 9.55
N GLY A 153 20.49 20.25 10.23
CA GLY A 153 20.73 21.67 10.57
C GLY A 153 19.62 22.36 11.38
N LEU A 154 18.82 21.61 12.15
CA LEU A 154 17.57 22.11 12.71
C LEU A 154 17.77 23.10 13.89
N ASN A 155 17.09 24.24 13.80
CA ASN A 155 16.97 25.28 14.83
C ASN A 155 16.19 24.78 16.08
N ILE A 156 16.57 25.27 17.27
CA ILE A 156 15.94 25.04 18.59
C ILE A 156 14.40 25.17 18.58
N LYS A 157 13.83 26.08 17.76
CA LYS A 157 12.39 26.32 17.62
C LYS A 157 11.66 25.12 16.99
N THR A 158 12.28 24.45 16.01
CA THR A 158 11.73 23.24 15.38
C THR A 158 11.85 22.02 16.30
N ILE A 159 12.90 21.96 17.12
CA ILE A 159 13.07 20.93 18.16
C ILE A 159 11.94 21.03 19.20
N LYS A 160 11.54 22.25 19.60
CA LYS A 160 10.40 22.46 20.51
C LYS A 160 9.07 21.97 19.91
N ILE A 161 8.84 22.20 18.62
CA ILE A 161 7.62 21.75 17.92
C ILE A 161 7.57 20.21 17.82
N LEU A 162 8.70 19.58 17.50
CA LEU A 162 8.80 18.11 17.45
C LEU A 162 8.64 17.47 18.83
N LEU A 163 9.22 18.07 19.87
CA LEU A 163 9.01 17.66 21.26
C LEU A 163 7.55 17.81 21.68
N TYR A 164 6.88 18.90 21.28
CA TYR A 164 5.46 19.10 21.55
C TYR A 164 4.60 18.05 20.86
N LYS A 165 4.83 17.77 19.56
CA LYS A 165 4.14 16.69 18.82
C LYS A 165 4.40 15.30 19.43
N ALA A 166 5.64 15.03 19.86
CA ALA A 166 5.99 13.80 20.55
C ALA A 166 5.29 13.67 21.91
N LEU A 167 5.18 14.77 22.66
CA LEU A 167 4.42 14.83 23.92
C LEU A 167 2.93 14.61 23.70
N THR A 168 2.34 15.18 22.64
CA THR A 168 0.92 14.98 22.30
C THR A 168 0.65 13.52 21.92
N VAL A 169 1.51 12.92 21.10
CA VAL A 169 1.42 11.48 20.73
C VAL A 169 1.61 10.59 21.95
N TYR A 170 2.56 10.92 22.83
CA TYR A 170 2.76 10.19 24.08
C TYR A 170 1.56 10.31 25.02
N LYS A 171 0.94 11.48 25.14
CA LYS A 171 -0.27 11.68 25.96
C LYS A 171 -1.48 10.89 25.42
N ALA A 172 -1.62 10.79 24.10
CA ALA A 172 -2.75 10.12 23.47
C ALA A 172 -2.57 8.60 23.32
N GLN A 173 -1.34 8.14 23.05
CA GLN A 173 -1.04 6.77 22.59
C GLN A 173 0.13 6.11 23.34
N GLY A 174 0.63 6.75 24.40
CA GLY A 174 1.72 6.25 25.23
C GLY A 174 3.06 6.08 24.49
N LEU A 175 3.98 5.35 25.11
CA LEU A 175 5.28 4.99 24.52
C LEU A 175 5.16 4.09 23.28
N ALA A 176 4.02 3.39 23.12
CA ALA A 176 3.73 2.53 21.98
C ALA A 176 3.45 3.37 20.71
N GLY A 177 2.55 4.35 20.77
CA GLY A 177 2.25 5.23 19.63
C GLY A 177 3.44 6.10 19.22
N LEU A 178 4.28 6.51 20.17
CA LEU A 178 5.51 7.23 19.85
C LEU A 178 6.51 6.34 19.10
N LYS A 179 6.70 5.09 19.55
CA LYS A 179 7.55 4.10 18.86
C LYS A 179 7.03 3.80 17.46
N GLN A 180 5.71 3.74 17.29
CA GLN A 180 5.09 3.45 16.00
C GLN A 180 5.24 4.60 15.00
N LYS A 181 5.04 5.86 15.41
CA LYS A 181 5.28 7.02 14.54
C LYS A 181 6.75 7.12 14.11
N ILE A 182 7.68 6.76 14.99
CA ILE A 182 9.11 6.68 14.65
C ILE A 182 9.39 5.51 13.71
N LYS A 183 8.74 4.36 13.92
CA LYS A 183 8.84 3.16 13.09
C LYS A 183 8.32 3.41 11.67
N ILE A 184 7.16 4.06 11.49
CA ILE A 184 6.60 4.47 10.18
C ILE A 184 7.58 5.38 9.41
N VAL A 185 8.24 6.31 10.09
CA VAL A 185 9.23 7.22 9.46
C VAL A 185 10.53 6.48 9.10
N GLN A 186 10.86 5.40 9.81
CA GLN A 186 12.06 4.59 9.58
C GLN A 186 11.83 3.49 8.53
N GLU A 187 10.67 2.82 8.53
CA GLU A 187 10.30 1.77 7.57
C GLU A 187 10.09 2.34 6.17
N ASN A 188 9.53 3.55 6.05
CA ASN A 188 9.46 4.29 4.78
C ASN A 188 10.82 4.72 4.22
N LYS A 189 11.95 4.49 4.93
CA LYS A 189 13.29 4.92 4.52
C LYS A 189 14.32 3.80 4.36
N LEU A 190 14.21 2.72 5.15
CA LEU A 190 15.27 1.71 5.25
C LEU A 190 15.21 0.61 4.19
N ASP A 191 14.05 0.38 3.56
CA ASP A 191 13.91 -0.64 2.50
C ASP A 191 13.67 -0.04 1.10
N THR A 192 13.03 1.13 1.04
CA THR A 192 12.68 1.83 -0.21
C THR A 192 13.87 2.55 -0.85
N SER A 193 14.86 3.02 -0.10
CA SER A 193 15.96 3.79 -0.71
C SER A 193 16.90 2.95 -1.56
N ASN A 194 17.10 1.66 -1.23
CA ASN A 194 17.92 0.79 -2.08
C ASN A 194 17.09 0.14 -3.20
N SER A 195 15.91 -0.40 -2.87
CA SER A 195 15.01 -1.01 -3.86
C SER A 195 14.53 -0.01 -4.90
N TYR A 196 14.19 1.23 -4.52
CA TYR A 196 13.76 2.22 -5.50
C TYR A 196 14.90 2.69 -6.40
N GLN A 197 16.13 2.79 -5.88
CA GLN A 197 17.29 3.11 -6.73
C GLN A 197 17.62 1.98 -7.71
N VAL A 198 17.44 0.72 -7.31
CA VAL A 198 17.49 -0.43 -8.23
C VAL A 198 16.37 -0.34 -9.27
N TRP A 199 15.14 -0.05 -8.86
CA TRP A 199 14.00 0.13 -9.77
C TRP A 199 14.27 1.25 -10.76
N LEU A 200 14.76 2.41 -10.30
CA LEU A 200 15.14 3.55 -11.14
C LEU A 200 16.22 3.18 -12.15
N THR A 201 17.22 2.39 -11.73
CA THR A 201 18.31 1.94 -12.63
C THR A 201 17.77 1.02 -13.73
N ARG A 202 16.86 0.10 -13.39
CA ARG A 202 16.26 -0.82 -14.37
C ARG A 202 15.25 -0.17 -15.29
N ASN A 203 14.58 0.89 -14.82
CA ASN A 203 13.58 1.65 -15.58
C ASN A 203 14.13 2.98 -16.11
N ALA A 204 15.45 3.19 -16.05
CA ALA A 204 16.08 4.39 -16.56
C ALA A 204 15.89 4.46 -18.07
N ILE A 205 15.56 5.65 -18.58
CA ILE A 205 15.45 5.88 -20.02
C ILE A 205 16.85 5.77 -20.61
N THR A 206 17.10 4.69 -21.36
CA THR A 206 18.34 4.49 -22.10
C THR A 206 18.35 5.30 -23.39
N SER A 207 19.52 5.52 -23.98
CA SER A 207 19.61 6.12 -25.32
C SER A 207 18.85 5.32 -26.38
N SER A 208 18.73 4.00 -26.21
CA SER A 208 17.90 3.16 -27.08
C SER A 208 16.41 3.44 -26.90
N ALA A 209 15.93 3.62 -25.66
CA ALA A 209 14.53 3.96 -25.39
C ALA A 209 14.14 5.31 -26.01
N TYR A 210 15.06 6.29 -26.05
CA TYR A 210 14.85 7.54 -26.80
C TYR A 210 14.72 7.32 -28.31
N GLN A 211 15.52 6.43 -28.90
CA GLN A 211 15.43 6.09 -30.32
C GLN A 211 14.12 5.36 -30.61
N GLU A 212 13.76 4.38 -29.79
CA GLU A 212 12.50 3.63 -29.90
C GLU A 212 11.27 4.55 -29.78
N ALA A 213 11.30 5.53 -28.87
CA ALA A 213 10.23 6.53 -28.76
C ALA A 213 10.11 7.37 -30.03
N ASN A 214 11.23 7.85 -30.57
CA ASN A 214 11.26 8.61 -31.82
C ASN A 214 10.81 7.79 -33.03
N GLU A 215 11.17 6.52 -33.11
CA GLU A 215 10.71 5.61 -34.16
C GLU A 215 9.20 5.32 -34.03
N SER A 216 8.72 5.08 -32.81
CA SER A 216 7.31 4.86 -32.53
C SER A 216 6.45 6.06 -32.97
N MET A 217 6.91 7.29 -32.70
CA MET A 217 6.20 8.51 -33.10
C MET A 217 6.02 8.64 -34.61
N LYS A 218 6.91 8.07 -35.43
CA LYS A 218 6.74 8.09 -36.91
C LYS A 218 5.50 7.31 -37.36
N GLY A 219 5.04 6.35 -36.56
CA GLY A 219 3.85 5.55 -36.82
C GLY A 219 2.58 6.09 -36.17
N PHE A 220 2.63 7.19 -35.42
CA PHE A 220 1.44 7.74 -34.76
C PHE A 220 0.52 8.41 -35.78
N ASN A 221 -0.70 7.91 -35.87
CA ASN A 221 -1.76 8.52 -36.69
C ASN A 221 -2.45 9.67 -35.95
N TYR A 222 -2.39 9.67 -34.62
CA TYR A 222 -3.01 10.66 -33.77
C TYR A 222 -1.95 11.39 -32.93
N ASN A 223 -1.82 12.70 -33.16
CA ASN A 223 -0.80 13.55 -32.55
C ASN A 223 -1.45 14.83 -32.00
N PRO A 224 -2.28 14.74 -30.95
CA PRO A 224 -3.01 15.89 -30.42
C PRO A 224 -2.06 16.91 -29.79
N LEU A 225 -2.39 18.20 -29.91
CA LEU A 225 -1.70 19.25 -29.17
C LEU A 225 -2.06 19.12 -27.68
N ILE A 226 -1.04 19.05 -26.80
CA ILE A 226 -1.23 19.04 -25.34
C ILE A 226 -0.83 20.41 -24.78
N SER A 227 -1.76 21.07 -24.10
CA SER A 227 -1.50 22.32 -23.38
C SER A 227 -1.13 22.04 -21.93
N VAL A 228 0.11 22.30 -21.54
CA VAL A 228 0.55 22.20 -20.15
C VAL A 228 0.14 23.46 -19.41
N ILE A 229 -0.69 23.33 -18.38
CA ILE A 229 -1.23 24.42 -17.57
C ILE A 229 -0.31 24.64 -16.37
N LEU A 230 0.33 25.81 -16.31
CA LEU A 230 1.33 26.14 -15.29
C LEU A 230 0.96 27.41 -14.50
N PRO A 231 0.29 27.29 -13.34
CA PRO A 231 0.06 28.41 -12.44
C PRO A 231 1.34 28.76 -11.64
N VAL A 232 1.87 29.96 -11.84
CA VAL A 232 3.09 30.46 -11.18
C VAL A 232 2.76 31.47 -10.06
N TYR A 233 3.37 31.29 -8.89
CA TYR A 233 3.34 32.29 -7.81
C TYR A 233 4.54 32.18 -6.86
N ASN A 234 5.35 33.23 -6.79
CA ASN A 234 6.37 33.45 -5.74
C ASN A 234 7.42 32.30 -5.56
N VAL A 235 7.62 31.48 -6.58
CA VAL A 235 8.60 30.38 -6.62
C VAL A 235 10.04 30.89 -6.79
N ASP A 236 11.01 30.12 -6.30
CA ASP A 236 12.43 30.42 -6.52
C ASP A 236 12.85 30.10 -7.96
N GLU A 237 13.73 30.94 -8.52
CA GLU A 237 14.14 30.89 -9.92
C GLU A 237 14.62 29.51 -10.35
N VAL A 238 15.44 28.85 -9.53
CA VAL A 238 16.00 27.53 -9.83
C VAL A 238 14.92 26.46 -10.05
N TRP A 239 13.81 26.51 -9.32
CA TRP A 239 12.73 25.52 -9.46
C TRP A 239 11.86 25.84 -10.66
N LEU A 240 11.56 27.12 -10.87
CA LEU A 240 10.80 27.56 -12.05
C LEU A 240 11.52 27.19 -13.36
N ARG A 241 12.84 27.44 -13.43
CA ARG A 241 13.65 27.07 -14.60
C ARG A 241 13.63 25.57 -14.85
N LYS A 242 13.91 24.76 -13.82
CA LYS A 242 13.84 23.29 -13.94
C LYS A 242 12.48 22.78 -14.39
N CYS A 243 11.40 23.38 -13.87
CA CYS A 243 10.04 23.06 -14.27
C CYS A 243 9.83 23.32 -15.77
N ILE A 244 10.13 24.54 -16.24
CA ILE A 244 9.98 24.92 -17.65
C ILE A 244 10.88 24.07 -18.56
N ASP A 245 12.14 23.88 -18.17
CA ASP A 245 13.11 23.06 -18.89
C ASP A 245 12.64 21.60 -19.03
N SER A 246 11.93 21.05 -18.03
CA SER A 246 11.37 19.69 -18.10
C SER A 246 10.26 19.54 -19.14
N VAL A 247 9.53 20.63 -19.45
CA VAL A 247 8.53 20.68 -20.53
C VAL A 247 9.23 20.87 -21.87
N ILE A 248 10.21 21.77 -21.94
CA ILE A 248 11.02 21.99 -23.16
C ILE A 248 11.70 20.69 -23.61
N GLY A 249 12.20 19.90 -22.66
CA GLY A 249 12.91 18.64 -22.87
C GLY A 249 12.01 17.43 -23.19
N GLN A 250 10.71 17.60 -23.40
CA GLN A 250 9.82 16.50 -23.77
C GLN A 250 10.17 15.94 -25.16
N ILE A 251 10.15 14.60 -25.28
CA ILE A 251 10.38 13.89 -26.56
C ILE A 251 9.26 14.19 -27.56
N TYR A 252 8.01 14.16 -27.11
CA TYR A 252 6.88 14.59 -27.92
C TYR A 252 6.93 16.11 -28.04
N THR A 253 6.82 16.65 -29.25
CA THR A 253 7.09 18.07 -29.53
C THR A 253 5.85 18.91 -29.78
N ASN A 254 4.69 18.29 -30.04
CA ASN A 254 3.43 18.97 -30.29
C ASN A 254 2.72 19.32 -28.97
N TRP A 255 3.32 20.23 -28.22
CA TRP A 255 2.80 20.77 -26.97
C TRP A 255 2.89 22.29 -26.95
N GLU A 256 2.18 22.90 -26.03
CA GLU A 256 2.34 24.30 -25.65
C GLU A 256 2.35 24.43 -24.13
N LEU A 257 3.08 25.43 -23.62
CA LEU A 257 3.16 25.69 -22.19
C LEU A 257 2.42 26.99 -21.88
N CYS A 258 1.27 26.84 -21.23
CA CYS A 258 0.37 27.93 -20.89
C CYS A 258 0.63 28.35 -19.44
N ILE A 259 1.32 29.47 -19.26
CA ILE A 259 1.76 29.97 -17.97
C ILE A 259 0.88 31.14 -17.54
N SER A 260 0.48 31.15 -16.28
CA SER A 260 -0.11 32.35 -15.65
C SER A 260 0.66 32.71 -14.37
N ASP A 261 1.20 33.93 -14.33
CA ASP A 261 1.81 34.50 -13.12
C ASP A 261 0.76 35.26 -12.30
N ASP A 262 0.51 34.81 -11.07
CA ASP A 262 -0.53 35.35 -10.18
C ASP A 262 -0.08 36.59 -9.40
N ALA A 263 0.43 37.57 -10.13
CA ALA A 263 1.00 38.80 -9.58
C ALA A 263 2.12 38.52 -8.57
N SER A 264 3.11 37.72 -8.95
CA SER A 264 4.24 37.40 -8.08
C SER A 264 5.01 38.66 -7.63
N PRO A 265 5.36 38.78 -6.33
CA PRO A 265 6.12 39.92 -5.83
C PRO A 265 7.62 39.84 -6.15
N LYS A 266 8.14 38.63 -6.42
CA LYS A 266 9.53 38.38 -6.78
C LYS A 266 9.78 38.80 -8.23
N MET A 267 10.54 39.87 -8.43
CA MET A 267 10.80 40.46 -9.75
C MET A 267 11.47 39.50 -10.74
N HIS A 268 12.28 38.54 -10.26
CA HIS A 268 12.95 37.59 -11.15
C HIS A 268 11.97 36.71 -11.92
N ILE A 269 10.79 36.39 -11.35
CA ILE A 269 9.80 35.52 -12.00
C ILE A 269 9.38 36.11 -13.33
N LYS A 270 9.05 37.41 -13.36
CA LYS A 270 8.68 38.10 -14.60
C LYS A 270 9.81 38.09 -15.64
N ASN A 271 11.06 38.21 -15.20
CA ASN A 271 12.20 38.18 -16.10
C ASN A 271 12.41 36.78 -16.70
N VAL A 272 12.35 35.75 -15.86
CA VAL A 272 12.47 34.34 -16.27
C VAL A 272 11.36 33.97 -17.26
N LEU A 273 10.10 34.31 -16.95
CA LEU A 273 8.98 33.96 -17.82
C LEU A 273 9.07 34.64 -19.20
N LYS A 274 9.49 35.90 -19.25
CA LYS A 274 9.73 36.61 -20.52
C LYS A 274 10.89 36.01 -21.31
N GLU A 275 11.97 35.66 -20.62
CA GLU A 275 13.13 35.01 -21.23
C GLU A 275 12.72 33.72 -21.95
N TYR A 276 11.93 32.85 -21.31
CA TYR A 276 11.47 31.62 -21.95
C TYR A 276 10.43 31.86 -23.06
N GLU A 277 9.50 32.81 -22.87
CA GLU A 277 8.52 33.20 -23.91
C GLU A 277 9.21 33.72 -25.18
N GLU A 278 10.35 34.43 -25.05
CA GLU A 278 11.15 34.89 -26.18
C GLU A 278 11.99 33.76 -26.83
N GLN A 279 12.33 32.71 -26.07
CA GLN A 279 13.16 31.59 -26.53
C GLN A 279 12.38 30.49 -27.26
N ASP A 280 11.13 30.23 -26.87
CA ASP A 280 10.31 29.17 -27.46
C ASP A 280 8.87 29.65 -27.70
N ALA A 281 8.48 29.73 -28.97
CA ALA A 281 7.17 30.22 -29.40
C ALA A 281 5.98 29.36 -28.93
N ARG A 282 6.23 28.16 -28.40
CA ARG A 282 5.20 27.30 -27.79
C ARG A 282 4.85 27.73 -26.36
N ILE A 283 5.62 28.64 -25.76
CA ILE A 283 5.39 29.15 -24.42
C ILE A 283 4.53 30.42 -24.49
N LYS A 284 3.42 30.43 -23.75
CA LYS A 284 2.47 31.54 -23.68
C LYS A 284 2.35 32.03 -22.25
N VAL A 285 2.57 33.31 -21.97
CA VAL A 285 2.56 33.84 -20.61
C VAL A 285 1.45 34.88 -20.40
N VAL A 286 0.67 34.70 -19.34
CA VAL A 286 -0.31 35.68 -18.85
C VAL A 286 0.18 36.26 -17.52
N PHE A 287 0.29 37.60 -17.45
CA PHE A 287 0.60 38.31 -16.21
C PHE A 287 -0.66 38.87 -15.58
N ARG A 288 -1.12 38.27 -14.48
CA ARG A 288 -2.30 38.76 -13.74
C ARG A 288 -1.95 40.04 -12.99
N LYS A 289 -2.92 40.95 -12.89
CA LYS A 289 -2.77 42.24 -12.17
C LYS A 289 -2.96 42.11 -10.66
N THR A 290 -3.69 41.10 -10.23
CA THR A 290 -4.07 40.86 -8.84
C THR A 290 -3.97 39.37 -8.54
N ASN A 291 -3.50 39.03 -7.34
CA ASN A 291 -3.45 37.65 -6.86
C ASN A 291 -4.86 37.07 -6.73
N GLY A 292 -5.18 36.05 -7.51
CA GLY A 292 -6.46 35.33 -7.49
C GLY A 292 -6.39 33.94 -6.87
N HIS A 293 -5.23 33.55 -6.33
CA HIS A 293 -4.92 32.22 -5.84
C HIS A 293 -5.03 31.15 -6.95
N ILE A 294 -4.84 29.89 -6.54
CA ILE A 294 -4.60 28.77 -7.47
C ILE A 294 -5.73 28.58 -8.50
N SER A 295 -7.00 28.66 -8.10
CA SER A 295 -8.13 28.41 -9.02
C SER A 295 -8.20 29.42 -10.16
N GLU A 296 -8.13 30.73 -9.85
CA GLU A 296 -8.16 31.78 -10.88
C GLU A 296 -6.86 31.85 -11.68
N ASN A 297 -5.73 31.50 -11.06
CA ASN A 297 -4.46 31.41 -11.74
C ASN A 297 -4.45 30.29 -12.80
N SER A 298 -4.87 29.08 -12.40
CA SER A 298 -5.02 27.95 -13.31
C SER A 298 -6.02 28.24 -14.43
N ASN A 299 -7.13 28.92 -14.13
CA ASN A 299 -8.09 29.35 -15.16
C ASN A 299 -7.50 30.35 -16.17
N SER A 300 -6.58 31.22 -15.74
CA SER A 300 -5.95 32.19 -16.64
C SER A 300 -4.97 31.52 -17.60
N ALA A 301 -4.24 30.50 -17.12
CA ALA A 301 -3.44 29.63 -17.97
C ALA A 301 -4.33 28.79 -18.91
N LEU A 302 -5.45 28.25 -18.41
CA LEU A 302 -6.41 27.50 -19.21
C LEU A 302 -7.03 28.32 -20.36
N GLN A 303 -7.25 29.62 -20.15
CA GLN A 303 -7.84 30.50 -21.18
C GLN A 303 -6.97 30.66 -22.44
N VAL A 304 -5.65 30.56 -22.31
CA VAL A 304 -4.73 30.67 -23.46
C VAL A 304 -4.38 29.32 -24.09
N ALA A 305 -4.87 28.22 -23.48
CA ALA A 305 -4.71 26.87 -23.98
C ALA A 305 -5.57 26.63 -25.23
N THR A 306 -4.99 25.98 -26.23
CA THR A 306 -5.55 25.66 -27.54
C THR A 306 -5.42 24.18 -27.91
N GLY A 307 -4.77 23.38 -27.06
CA GLY A 307 -4.65 21.94 -27.22
C GLY A 307 -5.97 21.21 -27.03
N GLU A 308 -6.06 20.02 -27.61
CA GLU A 308 -7.19 19.12 -27.43
C GLU A 308 -7.24 18.56 -26.00
N PHE A 309 -6.06 18.41 -25.38
CA PHE A 309 -5.91 18.02 -23.99
C PHE A 309 -5.18 19.10 -23.20
N ILE A 310 -5.52 19.20 -21.91
CA ILE A 310 -4.74 19.93 -20.93
C ILE A 310 -3.98 18.96 -20.03
N ALA A 311 -2.79 19.34 -19.60
CA ALA A 311 -1.99 18.62 -18.61
C ALA A 311 -1.64 19.55 -17.45
N LEU A 312 -1.78 19.06 -16.21
CA LEU A 312 -1.53 19.89 -15.01
C LEU A 312 -0.10 19.72 -14.49
N LEU A 313 0.56 20.84 -14.19
CA LEU A 313 1.92 20.89 -13.66
C LEU A 313 2.07 22.02 -12.64
N ASP A 314 2.67 21.73 -11.48
CA ASP A 314 3.04 22.75 -10.50
C ASP A 314 4.40 23.38 -10.82
N HIS A 315 4.54 24.68 -10.52
CA HIS A 315 5.66 25.52 -10.94
C HIS A 315 7.04 25.16 -10.36
N ASP A 316 7.09 24.24 -9.42
CA ASP A 316 8.30 23.73 -8.79
C ASP A 316 8.55 22.26 -9.09
N ASP A 317 7.67 21.59 -9.83
CA ASP A 317 7.77 20.17 -10.14
C ASP A 317 8.42 19.91 -11.50
N GLU A 318 8.77 18.65 -11.78
CA GLU A 318 9.41 18.25 -13.04
C GLU A 318 8.63 17.11 -13.70
N LEU A 319 8.52 17.13 -15.02
CA LEU A 319 8.02 16.00 -15.80
C LEU A 319 9.17 15.06 -16.20
N ALA A 320 8.89 13.76 -16.27
CA ALA A 320 9.78 12.84 -16.97
C ALA A 320 9.85 13.23 -18.46
N SER A 321 11.01 13.14 -19.11
CA SER A 321 11.18 13.55 -20.52
C SER A 321 10.31 12.78 -21.52
N THR A 322 9.83 11.60 -21.14
CA THR A 322 8.91 10.77 -21.92
C THR A 322 7.44 11.01 -21.60
N ALA A 323 7.09 11.88 -20.65
CA ALA A 323 5.73 11.99 -20.11
C ALA A 323 4.68 12.22 -21.19
N LEU A 324 4.86 13.24 -22.04
CA LEU A 324 3.90 13.54 -23.10
C LEU A 324 3.91 12.49 -24.23
N PHE A 325 5.05 11.87 -24.50
CA PHE A 325 5.15 10.77 -25.46
C PHE A 325 4.32 9.55 -25.03
N GLU A 326 4.43 9.16 -23.77
CA GLU A 326 3.69 8.00 -23.22
C GLU A 326 2.18 8.25 -23.20
N VAL A 327 1.76 9.48 -22.89
CA VAL A 327 0.36 9.91 -23.00
C VAL A 327 -0.15 9.77 -24.44
N VAL A 328 0.59 10.29 -25.42
CA VAL A 328 0.17 10.21 -26.84
C VAL A 328 0.22 8.78 -27.36
N LYS A 329 1.18 7.97 -26.91
CA LYS A 329 1.21 6.54 -27.20
C LYS A 329 -0.06 5.84 -26.72
N LEU A 330 -0.52 6.15 -25.51
CA LEU A 330 -1.78 5.64 -24.97
C LEU A 330 -2.96 6.11 -25.83
N LEU A 331 -3.00 7.39 -26.22
CA LEU A 331 -4.05 7.96 -27.07
C LEU A 331 -4.09 7.35 -28.48
N ASN A 332 -2.98 6.81 -29.00
CA ASN A 332 -3.00 6.06 -30.27
C ASN A 332 -3.66 4.68 -30.13
N THR A 333 -3.72 4.12 -28.92
CA THR A 333 -4.44 2.88 -28.60
C THR A 333 -5.88 3.16 -28.20
N TYR A 334 -6.10 4.22 -27.41
CA TYR A 334 -7.39 4.64 -26.86
C TYR A 334 -7.66 6.11 -27.22
N PRO A 335 -7.99 6.42 -28.49
CA PRO A 335 -8.18 7.81 -28.96
C PRO A 335 -9.37 8.52 -28.31
N ASP A 336 -10.29 7.75 -27.74
CA ASP A 336 -11.48 8.20 -27.03
C ASP A 336 -11.22 8.50 -25.54
N ALA A 337 -10.02 8.24 -25.01
CA ALA A 337 -9.69 8.56 -23.62
C ALA A 337 -9.96 10.04 -23.30
N ASP A 338 -10.63 10.30 -22.18
CA ASP A 338 -10.97 11.65 -21.72
C ASP A 338 -10.08 12.11 -20.58
N MET A 339 -9.67 11.19 -19.72
CA MET A 339 -8.77 11.46 -18.61
C MET A 339 -7.66 10.42 -18.59
N ILE A 340 -6.43 10.89 -18.43
CA ILE A 340 -5.26 10.03 -18.22
C ILE A 340 -4.56 10.52 -16.95
N TYR A 341 -4.16 9.60 -16.08
CA TYR A 341 -3.31 9.92 -14.93
C TYR A 341 -2.15 8.94 -14.83
N THR A 342 -1.07 9.37 -14.19
CA THR A 342 0.19 8.61 -14.13
C THR A 342 0.59 8.31 -12.70
N ASP A 343 1.51 7.37 -12.51
CA ASP A 343 2.22 7.25 -11.23
C ASP A 343 3.14 8.45 -11.01
N GLU A 344 3.53 8.67 -9.75
CA GLU A 344 4.36 9.80 -9.34
C GLU A 344 5.40 9.38 -8.29
N ASP A 345 6.45 10.18 -8.16
CA ASP A 345 7.34 10.11 -7.01
C ASP A 345 7.74 11.51 -6.55
N LYS A 346 8.63 11.56 -5.56
CA LYS A 346 9.16 12.82 -5.05
C LYS A 346 10.59 13.04 -5.49
N ILE A 347 10.93 14.30 -5.74
CA ILE A 347 12.28 14.73 -6.07
C ILE A 347 12.81 15.72 -5.03
N GLY A 348 14.02 15.47 -4.54
CA GLY A 348 14.68 16.34 -3.58
C GLY A 348 15.37 17.54 -4.24
N VAL A 349 15.99 18.36 -3.38
CA VAL A 349 16.70 19.58 -3.79
C VAL A 349 17.88 19.27 -4.73
N ASN A 350 18.53 18.11 -4.55
CA ASN A 350 19.67 17.70 -5.36
C ASN A 350 19.28 16.81 -6.55
N GLY A 351 17.98 16.68 -6.83
CA GLY A 351 17.46 15.81 -7.89
C GLY A 351 17.30 14.35 -7.49
N GLU A 352 17.50 14.00 -6.21
CA GLU A 352 17.34 12.64 -5.74
C GLU A 352 15.87 12.23 -5.70
N ARG A 353 15.52 11.15 -6.41
CA ARG A 353 14.16 10.63 -6.51
C ARG A 353 13.85 9.63 -5.38
N HIS A 354 12.68 9.73 -4.77
CA HIS A 354 12.25 8.89 -3.65
C HIS A 354 10.73 8.82 -3.47
N SER A 355 10.26 7.92 -2.58
CA SER A 355 8.84 7.82 -2.18
C SER A 355 7.85 7.65 -3.36
N PRO A 356 8.04 6.64 -4.21
CA PRO A 356 7.13 6.42 -5.34
C PRO A 356 5.72 6.03 -4.87
N TYR A 357 4.71 6.57 -5.54
CA TYR A 357 3.33 6.14 -5.44
C TYR A 357 2.92 5.44 -6.74
N PHE A 358 2.88 4.10 -6.67
CA PHE A 358 2.36 3.20 -7.68
C PHE A 358 0.85 3.01 -7.45
N LYS A 359 0.06 3.71 -8.24
CA LYS A 359 -1.40 3.88 -8.12
C LYS A 359 -2.12 2.68 -8.75
N PRO A 360 -3.36 2.38 -8.33
CA PRO A 360 -4.22 1.46 -9.06
C PRO A 360 -4.82 2.13 -10.30
N ASP A 361 -5.46 1.34 -11.15
CA ASP A 361 -6.38 1.83 -12.17
C ASP A 361 -7.62 2.47 -11.52
N TRP A 362 -8.55 2.96 -12.35
CA TRP A 362 -9.66 3.80 -11.90
C TRP A 362 -10.49 3.12 -10.80
N SER A 363 -10.57 3.78 -9.64
CA SER A 363 -11.30 3.30 -8.47
C SER A 363 -12.29 4.39 -8.01
N PRO A 364 -13.58 4.26 -8.35
CA PRO A 364 -14.61 5.23 -7.94
C PRO A 364 -14.77 5.34 -6.42
N ASP A 365 -14.41 4.30 -5.65
CA ASP A 365 -14.46 4.33 -4.20
C ASP A 365 -13.20 4.95 -3.57
N LEU A 366 -12.03 4.69 -4.15
CA LEU A 366 -10.78 5.28 -3.65
C LEU A 366 -10.74 6.79 -3.94
N ILE A 367 -11.23 7.23 -5.11
CA ILE A 367 -11.28 8.66 -5.41
C ILE A 367 -12.18 9.41 -4.42
N LEU A 368 -13.23 8.79 -3.86
CA LEU A 368 -14.04 9.41 -2.79
C LEU A 368 -13.35 9.39 -1.42
N SER A 369 -12.26 8.64 -1.28
CA SER A 369 -11.47 8.57 -0.06
C SER A 369 -10.27 9.52 -0.06
N HIS A 370 -9.69 9.82 -1.23
CA HIS A 370 -8.73 10.92 -1.41
C HIS A 370 -8.42 11.14 -2.90
N MET A 371 -7.85 12.29 -3.22
CA MET A 371 -7.37 12.63 -4.56
C MET A 371 -6.10 11.85 -4.92
N TYR A 372 -6.22 10.60 -5.39
CA TYR A 372 -5.06 9.74 -5.66
C TYR A 372 -4.47 9.90 -7.07
N THR A 373 -5.23 10.47 -8.01
CA THR A 373 -4.80 10.64 -9.40
C THR A 373 -3.73 11.73 -9.52
N CYS A 374 -3.86 12.81 -8.74
CA CYS A 374 -2.89 13.91 -8.60
C CYS A 374 -2.38 14.44 -9.95
N HIS A 375 -1.20 15.06 -9.93
CA HIS A 375 -0.41 15.34 -11.12
C HIS A 375 0.50 14.14 -11.42
N LEU A 376 0.79 13.78 -12.67
CA LEU A 376 0.36 14.39 -13.91
C LEU A 376 -1.05 13.91 -14.29
N GLY A 377 -2.02 14.83 -14.29
CA GLY A 377 -3.37 14.59 -14.78
C GLY A 377 -3.56 15.25 -16.14
N ILE A 378 -4.04 14.48 -17.11
CA ILE A 378 -4.33 14.90 -18.48
C ILE A 378 -5.84 14.80 -18.70
N TYR A 379 -6.45 15.86 -19.21
CA TYR A 379 -7.90 16.00 -19.35
C TYR A 379 -8.26 16.50 -20.74
N ARG A 380 -9.26 15.89 -21.37
CA ARG A 380 -9.84 16.39 -22.62
C ARG A 380 -10.40 17.79 -22.37
N LYS A 381 -9.88 18.77 -23.10
CA LYS A 381 -10.16 20.19 -22.84
C LYS A 381 -11.64 20.53 -23.01
N GLU A 382 -12.31 19.93 -23.99
CA GLU A 382 -13.73 20.14 -24.24
C GLU A 382 -14.60 19.88 -22.98
N ILE A 383 -14.30 18.82 -22.23
CA ILE A 383 -15.02 18.50 -21.00
C ILE A 383 -14.67 19.51 -19.90
N VAL A 384 -13.39 19.92 -19.80
CA VAL A 384 -12.99 20.96 -18.83
C VAL A 384 -13.68 22.30 -19.12
N ASP A 385 -13.82 22.66 -20.40
CA ASP A 385 -14.52 23.87 -20.85
C ASP A 385 -16.02 23.79 -20.52
N GLN A 386 -16.67 22.64 -20.79
CA GLN A 386 -18.07 22.39 -20.42
C GLN A 386 -18.29 22.56 -18.91
N LEU A 387 -17.31 22.16 -18.10
CA LEU A 387 -17.33 22.28 -16.64
C LEU A 387 -17.02 23.69 -16.12
N GLY A 388 -16.57 24.60 -16.99
CA GLY A 388 -16.16 25.96 -16.60
C GLY A 388 -14.83 26.04 -15.85
N GLY A 389 -13.96 25.02 -15.96
CA GLY A 389 -12.63 25.00 -15.36
C GLY A 389 -12.60 24.82 -13.83
N PHE A 390 -11.65 25.51 -13.19
CA PHE A 390 -11.40 25.44 -11.74
C PHE A 390 -12.34 26.38 -10.97
N ARG A 391 -12.98 25.88 -9.91
CA ARG A 391 -13.92 26.68 -9.12
C ARG A 391 -13.22 27.42 -7.97
N LYS A 392 -13.58 28.69 -7.80
CA LYS A 392 -13.21 29.45 -6.59
C LYS A 392 -13.81 28.83 -5.33
N GLY A 393 -13.09 28.93 -4.23
CA GLY A 393 -13.52 28.43 -2.92
C GLY A 393 -13.12 26.98 -2.65
N TYR A 394 -12.34 26.37 -3.54
CA TYR A 394 -11.75 25.03 -3.40
C TYR A 394 -10.22 25.09 -3.36
N GLU A 395 -9.63 26.25 -3.10
CA GLU A 395 -8.18 26.42 -3.07
C GLU A 395 -7.53 25.43 -2.09
N GLY A 396 -6.59 24.62 -2.59
CA GLY A 396 -5.98 23.50 -1.86
C GLY A 396 -6.62 22.13 -2.12
N SER A 397 -7.73 22.08 -2.85
CA SER A 397 -8.40 20.87 -3.35
C SER A 397 -9.09 21.12 -4.70
N GLN A 398 -8.63 22.12 -5.46
CA GLN A 398 -9.23 22.54 -6.71
C GLN A 398 -9.14 21.44 -7.78
N ASP A 399 -8.05 20.67 -7.78
CA ASP A 399 -7.87 19.56 -8.72
C ASP A 399 -8.82 18.41 -8.35
N TYR A 400 -9.00 18.16 -7.05
CA TYR A 400 -9.94 17.16 -6.56
C TYR A 400 -11.38 17.52 -6.95
N ASP A 401 -11.78 18.77 -6.77
CA ASP A 401 -13.07 19.29 -7.25
C ASP A 401 -13.24 19.10 -8.76
N LEU A 402 -12.22 19.43 -9.55
CA LEU A 402 -12.26 19.26 -11.00
C LEU A 402 -12.45 17.79 -11.38
N VAL A 403 -11.66 16.86 -10.83
CA VAL A 403 -11.76 15.43 -11.13
C VAL A 403 -13.11 14.84 -10.74
N LEU A 404 -13.63 15.19 -9.57
CA LEU A 404 -14.94 14.68 -9.13
C LEU A 404 -16.06 15.10 -10.08
N ARG A 405 -16.02 16.33 -10.63
CA ARG A 405 -16.95 16.82 -11.65
C ARG A 405 -16.68 16.23 -13.04
N PHE A 406 -15.40 16.05 -13.40
CA PHE A 406 -14.99 15.47 -14.68
C PHE A 406 -15.50 14.04 -14.84
N THR A 407 -15.37 13.24 -13.77
CA THR A 407 -15.80 11.83 -13.74
C THR A 407 -17.32 11.66 -13.69
N GLU A 408 -18.09 12.73 -13.57
CA GLU A 408 -19.56 12.72 -13.73
C GLU A 408 -19.99 12.81 -15.20
N LEU A 409 -19.08 13.20 -16.11
CA LEU A 409 -19.35 13.36 -17.55
C LEU A 409 -18.73 12.25 -18.41
N THR A 410 -17.89 11.39 -17.85
CA THR A 410 -17.20 10.33 -18.58
C THR A 410 -16.71 9.19 -17.70
N GLU A 411 -16.64 8.00 -18.29
CA GLU A 411 -16.03 6.80 -17.73
C GLU A 411 -14.74 6.40 -18.50
N ARG A 412 -14.34 7.16 -19.53
CA ARG A 412 -13.17 6.89 -20.39
C ARG A 412 -11.87 7.36 -19.73
N ILE A 413 -11.57 6.76 -18.58
CA ILE A 413 -10.47 7.14 -17.69
C ILE A 413 -9.39 6.06 -17.74
N HIS A 414 -8.15 6.47 -18.04
CA HIS A 414 -7.03 5.55 -18.17
C HIS A 414 -5.90 5.88 -17.21
N HIS A 415 -5.31 4.83 -16.65
CA HIS A 415 -4.12 4.92 -15.84
C HIS A 415 -2.90 4.49 -16.65
N LEU A 416 -1.81 5.25 -16.51
CA LEU A 416 -0.51 4.93 -17.09
C LEU A 416 0.45 4.58 -15.94
N PRO A 417 0.77 3.28 -15.73
CA PRO A 417 1.53 2.81 -14.56
C PRO A 417 3.06 3.06 -14.73
N LYS A 418 3.41 4.32 -14.97
CA LYS A 418 4.79 4.83 -15.08
C LYS A 418 4.92 6.09 -14.27
N ILE A 419 6.08 6.26 -13.63
CA ILE A 419 6.40 7.47 -12.88
C ILE A 419 6.78 8.57 -13.87
N LEU A 420 5.80 9.42 -14.20
CA LEU A 420 5.96 10.50 -15.19
C LEU A 420 5.92 11.90 -14.59
N TYR A 421 5.68 12.00 -13.28
CA TYR A 421 5.65 13.23 -12.51
C TYR A 421 6.59 13.15 -11.30
N HIS A 422 7.36 14.21 -11.08
CA HIS A 422 8.33 14.31 -9.99
C HIS A 422 7.99 15.49 -9.07
N TRP A 423 7.33 15.19 -7.96
CA TRP A 423 6.86 16.18 -7.01
C TRP A 423 7.99 16.67 -6.10
N ARG A 424 8.35 17.94 -6.18
CA ARG A 424 9.47 18.51 -5.45
C ARG A 424 9.17 18.61 -3.95
N SER A 425 10.04 17.99 -3.16
CA SER A 425 9.98 18.05 -1.69
C SER A 425 10.89 19.14 -1.13
N ILE A 426 10.41 20.39 -1.13
CA ILE A 426 11.04 21.55 -0.45
C ILE A 426 10.25 21.99 0.79
N PRO A 427 10.86 22.72 1.77
CA PRO A 427 10.19 23.11 3.02
C PRO A 427 8.89 23.91 2.84
N GLU A 428 8.78 24.66 1.74
CA GLU A 428 7.61 25.45 1.35
C GLU A 428 6.56 24.65 0.57
N SER A 429 6.90 23.44 0.10
CA SER A 429 6.02 22.58 -0.70
C SER A 429 5.11 21.71 0.17
N THR A 430 3.90 21.47 -0.32
CA THR A 430 2.92 20.51 0.22
C THR A 430 3.45 19.06 0.22
N ALA A 431 4.42 18.73 -0.64
CA ALA A 431 5.10 17.43 -0.66
C ALA A 431 5.82 17.11 0.65
N SER A 432 6.21 18.12 1.43
CA SER A 432 6.95 17.96 2.69
C SER A 432 6.06 17.52 3.87
N GLY A 433 4.73 17.48 3.68
CA GLY A 433 3.74 16.87 4.57
C GLY A 433 2.48 17.71 4.77
N SER A 434 1.40 17.05 5.18
CA SER A 434 0.05 17.60 5.44
C SER A 434 -0.04 18.64 6.58
N GLY A 435 1.10 19.09 7.14
CA GLY A 435 1.17 20.21 8.08
C GLY A 435 1.09 21.58 7.40
N ALA A 436 1.07 21.63 6.07
CA ALA A 436 0.88 22.84 5.29
C ALA A 436 -0.62 23.21 5.20
N LYS A 437 -1.07 23.93 6.23
CA LYS A 437 -2.26 24.80 6.26
C LYS A 437 -3.63 24.11 6.41
N ASN A 438 -4.30 24.44 7.53
CA ASN A 438 -5.64 23.97 7.92
C ASN A 438 -6.77 24.21 6.89
N TYR A 439 -6.55 25.03 5.85
CA TYR A 439 -7.61 25.33 4.86
C TYR A 439 -7.85 24.20 3.87
N THR A 440 -6.85 23.35 3.60
CA THR A 440 -6.95 22.25 2.63
C THR A 440 -8.01 21.23 3.04
N HIS A 441 -8.15 20.99 4.34
CA HIS A 441 -9.13 20.06 4.93
C HIS A 441 -10.57 20.45 4.58
N PHE A 442 -10.93 21.73 4.78
CA PHE A 442 -12.29 22.21 4.52
C PHE A 442 -12.64 22.20 3.04
N ALA A 443 -11.67 22.46 2.16
CA ALA A 443 -11.88 22.45 0.71
C ALA A 443 -12.17 21.03 0.19
N GLY A 444 -11.44 20.02 0.66
CA GLY A 444 -11.65 18.63 0.24
C GLY A 444 -12.95 18.03 0.76
N VAL A 445 -13.32 18.30 2.02
CA VAL A 445 -14.64 17.91 2.56
C VAL A 445 -15.76 18.55 1.72
N ARG A 446 -15.67 19.85 1.44
CA ARG A 446 -16.65 20.55 0.60
C ARG A 446 -16.75 19.96 -0.81
N ALA A 447 -15.61 19.66 -1.45
CA ALA A 447 -15.58 19.04 -2.77
C ALA A 447 -16.36 17.72 -2.78
N LEU A 448 -16.20 16.89 -1.75
CA LEU A 448 -16.93 15.64 -1.59
C LEU A 448 -18.41 15.86 -1.27
N GLU A 449 -18.75 16.73 -0.32
CA GLU A 449 -20.15 17.03 0.03
C GLU A 449 -20.96 17.54 -1.18
N ASP A 450 -20.36 18.45 -1.96
CA ASP A 450 -20.98 18.91 -3.20
C ASP A 450 -21.09 17.79 -4.25
N THR A 451 -20.13 16.87 -4.27
CA THR A 451 -20.17 15.69 -5.14
C THR A 451 -21.31 14.76 -4.77
N LEU A 452 -21.48 14.45 -3.47
CA LEU A 452 -22.62 13.66 -3.00
C LEU A 452 -23.94 14.33 -3.40
N LYS A 453 -24.04 15.65 -3.21
CA LYS A 453 -25.22 16.42 -3.62
C LYS A 453 -25.50 16.37 -5.13
N ARG A 454 -24.49 16.57 -5.98
CA ARG A 454 -24.65 16.51 -7.45
C ARG A 454 -25.05 15.12 -7.94
N ARG A 455 -24.51 14.07 -7.31
CA ARG A 455 -24.81 12.67 -7.62
C ARG A 455 -26.12 12.17 -6.99
N GLY A 456 -26.81 13.00 -6.20
CA GLY A 456 -28.03 12.60 -5.50
C GLY A 456 -27.80 11.55 -4.41
N ILE A 457 -26.57 11.44 -3.90
CA ILE A 457 -26.18 10.48 -2.87
C ILE A 457 -26.47 11.08 -1.49
N ASP A 458 -27.24 10.36 -0.69
CA ASP A 458 -27.51 10.70 0.70
C ASP A 458 -26.41 10.13 1.61
N GLY A 459 -25.55 10.98 2.12
CA GLY A 459 -24.43 10.54 2.94
C GLY A 459 -23.68 11.68 3.61
N LYS A 460 -22.73 11.30 4.46
CA LYS A 460 -21.87 12.21 5.22
C LYS A 460 -20.41 11.91 4.93
N VAL A 461 -19.65 12.98 4.72
CA VAL A 461 -18.19 12.90 4.55
C VAL A 461 -17.55 13.05 5.92
N GLN A 462 -16.68 12.10 6.28
CA GLN A 462 -15.89 12.13 7.50
C GLN A 462 -14.41 12.11 7.14
N GLU A 463 -13.62 13.05 7.66
CA GLU A 463 -12.16 12.97 7.59
C GLU A 463 -11.61 11.91 8.56
N ILE A 464 -10.56 11.21 8.16
CA ILE A 464 -9.92 10.18 8.98
C ILE A 464 -9.00 10.83 10.01
N ASP A 465 -9.29 10.61 11.29
CA ASP A 465 -8.53 11.17 12.40
C ASP A 465 -7.03 10.90 12.30
N GLY A 466 -6.24 11.97 12.28
CA GLY A 466 -4.79 11.91 12.22
C GLY A 466 -4.20 11.70 10.81
N TYR A 467 -5.05 11.60 9.78
CA TYR A 467 -4.67 11.43 8.38
C TYR A 467 -5.36 12.48 7.52
N PRO A 468 -4.81 13.71 7.47
CA PRO A 468 -5.45 14.79 6.74
C PRO A 468 -5.59 14.48 5.25
N ASN A 469 -6.67 14.97 4.64
CA ASN A 469 -7.02 14.75 3.24
C ASN A 469 -7.33 13.28 2.88
N MET A 470 -7.64 12.46 3.89
CA MET A 470 -8.23 11.13 3.70
C MET A 470 -9.62 11.10 4.32
N TYR A 471 -10.58 10.55 3.61
CA TYR A 471 -11.99 10.65 3.91
C TYR A 471 -12.67 9.28 3.91
N ARG A 472 -13.85 9.25 4.52
CA ARG A 472 -14.83 8.17 4.46
C ARG A 472 -16.17 8.76 4.12
N VAL A 473 -16.91 8.06 3.27
CA VAL A 473 -18.30 8.38 2.97
C VAL A 473 -19.17 7.39 3.71
N HIS A 474 -20.03 7.90 4.59
CA HIS A 474 -21.06 7.14 5.28
C HIS A 474 -22.38 7.37 4.56
N TYR A 475 -23.00 6.32 4.05
CA TYR A 475 -24.27 6.42 3.33
C TYR A 475 -25.42 6.37 4.33
N ASN A 476 -26.33 7.34 4.25
CA ASN A 476 -27.53 7.33 5.10
C ASN A 476 -28.54 6.34 4.49
N LEU A 477 -29.00 5.39 5.29
CA LEU A 477 -30.03 4.45 4.86
C LEU A 477 -31.41 5.09 4.94
N ARG A 478 -32.14 5.10 3.82
CA ARG A 478 -33.56 5.51 3.79
C ARG A 478 -34.49 4.34 4.06
N ASP A 479 -34.11 3.19 3.52
CA ASP A 479 -34.77 1.91 3.71
C ASP A 479 -33.80 0.95 4.42
N GLU A 480 -34.33 0.05 5.24
CA GLU A 480 -33.59 -1.09 5.76
C GLU A 480 -33.98 -2.33 4.96
N PRO A 481 -33.34 -2.65 3.81
CA PRO A 481 -33.64 -3.86 3.05
C PRO A 481 -33.31 -5.13 3.83
N LEU A 482 -34.13 -6.17 3.70
CA LEU A 482 -33.86 -7.43 4.40
C LEU A 482 -32.53 -8.04 3.93
N VAL A 483 -31.61 -8.26 4.87
CA VAL A 483 -30.34 -8.97 4.64
C VAL A 483 -30.48 -10.43 5.07
N SER A 484 -30.22 -11.36 4.16
CA SER A 484 -30.10 -12.79 4.49
C SER A 484 -28.64 -13.14 4.79
N ILE A 485 -28.34 -13.40 6.05
CA ILE A 485 -27.02 -13.83 6.52
C ILE A 485 -26.93 -15.35 6.40
N ILE A 486 -26.12 -15.84 5.46
CA ILE A 486 -25.95 -17.26 5.19
C ILE A 486 -24.69 -17.77 5.88
N ILE A 487 -24.86 -18.78 6.74
CA ILE A 487 -23.80 -19.36 7.56
C ILE A 487 -23.74 -20.88 7.34
N PRO A 488 -22.86 -21.37 6.44
CA PRO A 488 -22.53 -22.78 6.34
C PRO A 488 -21.87 -23.28 7.62
N THR A 489 -22.28 -24.46 8.11
CA THR A 489 -21.68 -25.05 9.30
C THR A 489 -21.66 -26.57 9.26
N LYS A 490 -20.70 -27.15 10.00
CA LYS A 490 -20.63 -28.58 10.31
C LYS A 490 -19.88 -28.72 11.62
N ASP A 491 -20.64 -29.06 12.66
CA ASP A 491 -20.17 -29.22 14.03
C ASP A 491 -19.42 -27.98 14.58
N GLY A 492 -18.74 -28.11 15.72
CA GLY A 492 -18.02 -26.97 16.30
C GLY A 492 -18.95 -25.92 16.92
N SER A 493 -19.95 -26.38 17.68
CA SER A 493 -20.99 -25.55 18.31
C SER A 493 -20.46 -24.30 19.02
N GLY A 494 -19.34 -24.37 19.74
CA GLY A 494 -18.77 -23.20 20.44
C GLY A 494 -18.33 -22.05 19.52
N ILE A 495 -17.88 -22.36 18.30
CA ILE A 495 -17.46 -21.35 17.31
C ILE A 495 -18.71 -20.69 16.69
N LEU A 496 -19.70 -21.49 16.31
CA LEU A 496 -20.96 -20.99 15.78
C LEU A 496 -21.74 -20.17 16.82
N ASP A 497 -21.75 -20.59 18.09
CA ASP A 497 -22.41 -19.85 19.18
C ASP A 497 -21.77 -18.46 19.36
N LEU A 498 -20.43 -18.36 19.30
CA LEU A 498 -19.72 -17.09 19.35
C LEU A 498 -20.12 -16.18 18.17
N CYS A 499 -20.20 -16.73 16.96
CA CYS A 499 -20.62 -16.00 15.77
C CYS A 499 -22.04 -15.45 15.94
N LEU A 500 -23.02 -16.31 16.24
CA LEU A 500 -24.43 -15.94 16.41
C LEU A 500 -24.62 -14.95 17.56
N GLU A 501 -23.97 -15.16 18.70
CA GLU A 501 -24.02 -14.23 19.83
C GLU A 501 -23.46 -12.86 19.44
N SER A 502 -22.33 -12.82 18.72
CA SER A 502 -21.73 -11.54 18.30
C SER A 502 -22.61 -10.79 17.30
N ILE A 503 -23.30 -11.48 16.39
CA ILE A 503 -24.27 -10.88 15.47
C ILE A 503 -25.43 -10.27 16.27
N VAL A 504 -26.06 -11.06 17.14
CA VAL A 504 -27.29 -10.65 17.85
C VAL A 504 -27.03 -9.58 18.91
N SER A 505 -25.89 -9.64 19.59
CA SER A 505 -25.58 -8.70 20.69
C SER A 505 -24.91 -7.40 20.26
N LYS A 506 -24.25 -7.37 19.09
CA LYS A 506 -23.44 -6.21 18.68
C LYS A 506 -23.96 -5.49 17.43
N THR A 507 -24.84 -6.08 16.63
CA THR A 507 -25.31 -5.46 15.37
C THR A 507 -26.39 -4.42 15.63
N ASN A 508 -26.19 -3.19 15.13
CA ASN A 508 -27.20 -2.12 15.23
C ASN A 508 -28.32 -2.26 14.20
N TYR A 509 -28.02 -2.80 13.02
CA TYR A 509 -28.97 -2.97 11.93
C TYR A 509 -30.01 -4.04 12.27
N SER A 510 -31.30 -3.73 12.04
CA SER A 510 -32.38 -4.54 12.61
C SER A 510 -33.00 -5.54 11.64
N ASN A 511 -33.03 -5.23 10.34
CA ASN A 511 -33.76 -5.99 9.32
C ASN A 511 -32.91 -7.08 8.66
N TYR A 512 -32.62 -8.13 9.41
CA TYR A 512 -31.90 -9.30 8.91
C TYR A 512 -32.56 -10.62 9.32
N GLU A 513 -32.33 -11.65 8.52
CA GLU A 513 -32.57 -13.05 8.86
C GLU A 513 -31.24 -13.82 8.83
N ILE A 514 -31.16 -14.92 9.56
CA ILE A 514 -30.02 -15.82 9.60
C ILE A 514 -30.46 -17.17 9.02
N ILE A 515 -29.68 -17.68 8.06
CA ILE A 515 -29.87 -18.98 7.44
C ILE A 515 -28.63 -19.82 7.75
N ILE A 516 -28.78 -20.77 8.66
CA ILE A 516 -27.73 -21.75 8.95
C ILE A 516 -27.89 -22.92 7.99
N VAL A 517 -26.83 -23.27 7.27
CA VAL A 517 -26.83 -24.45 6.42
C VAL A 517 -26.01 -25.55 7.09
N ASP A 518 -26.71 -26.52 7.66
CA ASP A 518 -26.09 -27.65 8.34
C ASP A 518 -25.61 -28.69 7.31
N ASN A 519 -24.30 -28.74 7.07
CA ASN A 519 -23.66 -29.68 6.15
C ASN A 519 -23.38 -31.05 6.79
N GLY A 520 -24.41 -31.61 7.43
CA GLY A 520 -24.40 -32.95 7.99
C GLY A 520 -23.66 -33.05 9.33
N SER A 521 -23.94 -32.13 10.27
CA SER A 521 -23.51 -32.22 11.67
C SER A 521 -23.85 -33.56 12.30
N LYS A 522 -23.01 -33.99 13.25
CA LYS A 522 -23.18 -35.24 14.02
C LYS A 522 -23.10 -35.03 15.53
N GLU A 523 -22.59 -33.89 16.01
CA GLU A 523 -22.43 -33.64 17.44
C GLU A 523 -23.75 -33.21 18.12
N ASP A 524 -24.12 -33.87 19.23
CA ASP A 524 -25.30 -33.50 20.05
C ASP A 524 -25.26 -32.04 20.53
N GLY A 525 -24.06 -31.51 20.76
CA GLY A 525 -23.84 -30.12 21.14
C GLY A 525 -24.33 -29.15 20.06
N THR A 526 -24.18 -29.49 18.78
CA THR A 526 -24.62 -28.65 17.66
C THR A 526 -26.14 -28.61 17.54
N PHE A 527 -26.81 -29.75 17.66
CA PHE A 527 -28.28 -29.78 17.66
C PHE A 527 -28.88 -29.11 18.89
N SER A 528 -28.20 -29.17 20.03
CA SER A 528 -28.59 -28.42 21.24
C SER A 528 -28.44 -26.91 21.04
N LEU A 529 -27.39 -26.48 20.34
CA LEU A 529 -27.19 -25.09 19.96
C LEU A 529 -28.27 -24.59 18.99
N PHE A 530 -28.64 -25.41 18.00
CA PHE A 530 -29.73 -25.08 17.07
C PHE A 530 -31.04 -24.79 17.80
N ARG A 531 -31.47 -25.69 18.70
CA ARG A 531 -32.67 -25.48 19.51
C ARG A 531 -32.61 -24.19 20.34
N LYS A 532 -31.48 -23.92 21.00
CA LYS A 532 -31.24 -22.68 21.77
C LYS A 532 -31.47 -21.43 20.90
N TRP A 533 -30.97 -21.42 19.66
CA TRP A 533 -31.08 -20.25 18.78
C TRP A 533 -32.42 -20.16 18.06
N GLU A 534 -33.07 -21.28 17.74
CA GLU A 534 -34.45 -21.31 17.26
C GLU A 534 -35.41 -20.69 18.29
N GLU A 535 -35.25 -21.02 19.58
CA GLU A 535 -36.03 -20.42 20.66
C GLU A 535 -35.78 -18.90 20.80
N ARG A 536 -34.54 -18.44 20.59
CA ARG A 536 -34.16 -17.03 20.76
C ARG A 536 -34.51 -16.15 19.57
N LEU A 537 -34.39 -16.64 18.34
CA LEU A 537 -34.56 -15.86 17.11
C LEU A 537 -35.89 -16.10 16.41
N ASN A 538 -36.56 -17.22 16.70
CA ASN A 538 -37.86 -17.59 16.13
C ASN A 538 -37.85 -17.42 14.60
N GLU A 539 -38.75 -16.60 14.04
CA GLU A 539 -38.88 -16.37 12.60
C GLU A 539 -37.64 -15.75 11.92
N LYS A 540 -36.70 -15.17 12.69
CA LYS A 540 -35.45 -14.63 12.14
C LYS A 540 -34.39 -15.68 11.85
N LEU A 541 -34.58 -16.93 12.30
CA LEU A 541 -33.64 -18.02 12.04
C LEU A 541 -34.29 -19.10 11.17
N SER A 542 -33.55 -19.59 10.19
CA SER A 542 -33.88 -20.80 9.44
C SER A 542 -32.67 -21.73 9.40
N ILE A 543 -32.89 -23.01 9.61
CA ILE A 543 -31.85 -24.04 9.56
C ILE A 543 -32.17 -25.00 8.43
N ILE A 544 -31.26 -25.10 7.45
CA ILE A 544 -31.40 -25.94 6.27
C ILE A 544 -30.45 -27.14 6.40
N PRO A 545 -30.96 -28.36 6.60
CA PRO A 545 -30.13 -29.55 6.57
C PRO A 545 -29.72 -29.90 5.13
N LEU A 546 -28.42 -30.09 4.91
CA LEU A 546 -27.84 -30.42 3.60
C LEU A 546 -26.66 -31.38 3.75
N ASP A 547 -26.94 -32.66 3.98
CA ASP A 547 -25.92 -33.71 4.14
C ASP A 547 -25.35 -34.14 2.77
N ILE A 548 -24.39 -33.37 2.26
CA ILE A 548 -23.65 -33.62 1.02
C ILE A 548 -22.14 -33.56 1.28
N PRO A 549 -21.28 -34.11 0.39
CA PRO A 549 -19.85 -33.82 0.44
C PRO A 549 -19.59 -32.31 0.46
N PHE A 550 -18.64 -31.86 1.28
CA PHE A 550 -18.40 -30.43 1.48
C PHE A 550 -18.09 -29.73 0.15
N ASN A 551 -18.92 -28.76 -0.18
CA ASN A 551 -18.76 -27.88 -1.33
C ASN A 551 -19.32 -26.51 -0.93
N TYR A 552 -18.43 -25.57 -0.64
CA TYR A 552 -18.79 -24.25 -0.14
C TYR A 552 -19.71 -23.50 -1.10
N SER A 553 -19.39 -23.52 -2.39
CA SER A 553 -20.17 -22.88 -3.45
C SER A 553 -21.59 -23.43 -3.51
N LYS A 554 -21.75 -24.75 -3.57
CA LYS A 554 -23.06 -25.41 -3.65
C LYS A 554 -23.92 -25.17 -2.42
N ILE A 555 -23.32 -25.25 -1.24
CA ILE A 555 -24.01 -25.00 0.04
C ILE A 555 -24.58 -23.58 0.06
N ASN A 556 -23.78 -22.58 -0.32
CA ASN A 556 -24.21 -21.20 -0.37
C ASN A 556 -25.24 -20.95 -1.49
N ASN A 557 -25.05 -21.50 -2.68
CA ASN A 557 -26.01 -21.38 -3.80
C ASN A 557 -27.41 -21.87 -3.39
N VAL A 558 -27.52 -23.04 -2.76
CA VAL A 558 -28.79 -23.58 -2.25
C VAL A 558 -29.44 -22.64 -1.23
N ALA A 559 -28.66 -22.10 -0.30
CA ALA A 559 -29.17 -21.19 0.72
C ALA A 559 -29.61 -19.84 0.15
N VAL A 560 -28.91 -19.32 -0.86
CA VAL A 560 -29.34 -18.09 -1.57
C VAL A 560 -30.69 -18.31 -2.26
N GLN A 561 -30.95 -19.47 -2.84
CA GLN A 561 -32.26 -19.76 -3.43
C GLN A 561 -33.37 -19.75 -2.38
N ALA A 562 -33.11 -20.28 -1.18
CA ALA A 562 -34.06 -20.31 -0.07
C ALA A 562 -34.23 -18.97 0.67
N SER A 563 -33.36 -18.00 0.43
CA SER A 563 -33.34 -16.74 1.18
C SER A 563 -34.47 -15.77 0.80
N LYS A 564 -34.89 -14.92 1.73
CA LYS A 564 -35.97 -13.93 1.50
C LYS A 564 -35.43 -12.52 1.27
N GLY A 565 -34.24 -12.23 1.76
CA GLY A 565 -33.58 -10.94 1.67
C GLY A 565 -33.24 -10.54 0.25
N SER A 566 -33.38 -9.25 -0.04
CA SER A 566 -32.91 -8.67 -1.29
C SER A 566 -31.39 -8.60 -1.34
N PHE A 567 -30.73 -8.60 -0.17
CA PHE A 567 -29.27 -8.63 -0.03
C PHE A 567 -28.83 -9.94 0.61
N ILE A 568 -27.78 -10.53 0.04
CA ILE A 568 -27.14 -11.76 0.51
C ILE A 568 -25.86 -11.37 1.23
N LEU A 569 -25.67 -11.88 2.45
CA LEU A 569 -24.39 -11.83 3.14
C LEU A 569 -23.87 -13.26 3.33
N LEU A 570 -22.81 -13.62 2.63
CA LEU A 570 -22.05 -14.84 2.88
C LEU A 570 -21.16 -14.60 4.11
N LEU A 571 -21.27 -15.46 5.11
CA LEU A 571 -20.56 -15.31 6.37
C LEU A 571 -20.06 -16.66 6.88
N ASN A 572 -18.76 -16.77 7.15
CA ASN A 572 -18.23 -17.97 7.77
C ASN A 572 -18.69 -18.09 9.23
N ASN A 573 -18.87 -19.32 9.72
CA ASN A 573 -19.33 -19.58 11.09
C ASN A 573 -18.31 -19.22 12.18
N ASP A 574 -17.07 -18.86 11.81
CA ASP A 574 -15.96 -18.50 12.69
C ASP A 574 -15.61 -17.00 12.64
N ILE A 575 -16.56 -16.18 12.18
CA ILE A 575 -16.51 -14.71 12.27
C ILE A 575 -17.05 -14.24 13.62
N GLU A 576 -16.37 -13.28 14.23
CA GLU A 576 -16.85 -12.53 15.39
C GLU A 576 -16.98 -11.04 15.05
N ILE A 577 -18.19 -10.51 15.27
CA ILE A 577 -18.49 -9.09 15.05
C ILE A 577 -17.79 -8.23 16.13
N ILE A 578 -17.14 -7.15 15.74
CA ILE A 578 -16.57 -6.15 16.67
C ILE A 578 -16.94 -4.69 16.32
N SER A 579 -17.44 -4.43 15.12
CA SER A 579 -17.96 -3.13 14.68
C SER A 579 -19.50 -3.12 14.75
N PRO A 580 -20.16 -2.32 15.60
CA PRO A 580 -21.61 -2.36 15.72
C PRO A 580 -22.40 -1.94 14.48
N ASN A 581 -21.86 -0.99 13.71
CA ASN A 581 -22.43 -0.45 12.48
C ASN A 581 -22.04 -1.26 11.22
N TRP A 582 -21.40 -2.42 11.37
CA TRP A 582 -20.84 -3.18 10.24
C TRP A 582 -21.86 -3.43 9.13
N LEU A 583 -23.05 -3.91 9.49
CA LEU A 583 -24.08 -4.30 8.54
C LEU A 583 -24.70 -3.06 7.85
N GLU A 584 -24.91 -1.98 8.59
CA GLU A 584 -25.41 -0.70 8.07
C GLU A 584 -24.46 -0.12 7.01
N GLU A 585 -23.15 -0.11 7.29
CA GLU A 585 -22.12 0.34 6.34
C GLU A 585 -22.09 -0.53 5.08
N MET A 586 -22.16 -1.87 5.24
CA MET A 586 -22.17 -2.79 4.11
C MET A 586 -23.43 -2.62 3.23
N VAL A 587 -24.60 -2.43 3.85
CA VAL A 587 -25.87 -2.14 3.17
C VAL A 587 -25.76 -0.83 2.39
N GLY A 588 -25.19 0.22 3.00
CA GLY A 588 -25.01 1.54 2.38
C GLY A 588 -24.21 1.48 1.08
N TYR A 589 -23.14 0.68 1.04
CA TYR A 589 -22.37 0.45 -0.19
C TYR A 589 -23.10 -0.47 -1.17
N THR A 590 -23.76 -1.54 -0.69
CA THR A 590 -24.44 -2.53 -1.54
C THR A 590 -25.64 -1.94 -2.31
N LEU A 591 -26.28 -0.90 -1.76
CA LEU A 591 -27.40 -0.18 -2.38
C LEU A 591 -27.02 0.52 -3.70
N ARG A 592 -25.73 0.76 -3.95
CA ARG A 592 -25.30 1.47 -5.15
C ARG A 592 -25.43 0.57 -6.39
N PRO A 593 -26.06 1.05 -7.48
CA PRO A 593 -26.32 0.23 -8.66
C PRO A 593 -25.06 -0.41 -9.26
N ASN A 594 -23.93 0.29 -9.24
CA ASN A 594 -22.67 -0.20 -9.81
C ASN A 594 -21.80 -1.02 -8.83
N THR A 595 -22.27 -1.28 -7.61
CA THR A 595 -21.55 -2.12 -6.65
C THR A 595 -21.87 -3.60 -6.85
N GLY A 596 -20.81 -4.40 -6.92
CA GLY A 596 -20.85 -5.87 -6.93
C GLY A 596 -20.78 -6.41 -5.50
N ALA A 597 -19.63 -6.95 -5.11
CA ALA A 597 -19.38 -7.48 -3.78
C ALA A 597 -18.84 -6.42 -2.81
N VAL A 598 -19.35 -6.41 -1.59
CA VAL A 598 -18.89 -5.57 -0.47
C VAL A 598 -18.27 -6.47 0.60
N GLY A 599 -17.00 -6.26 0.93
CA GLY A 599 -16.28 -7.01 1.95
C GLY A 599 -15.86 -6.16 3.14
N ALA A 600 -15.63 -6.81 4.29
CA ALA A 600 -15.11 -6.17 5.50
C ALA A 600 -13.60 -6.42 5.66
N LYS A 601 -12.91 -5.53 6.38
CA LYS A 601 -11.53 -5.82 6.86
C LYS A 601 -11.59 -6.88 7.96
N LEU A 602 -10.76 -7.91 7.86
CA LEU A 602 -10.72 -9.01 8.82
C LEU A 602 -9.39 -9.03 9.57
N TYR A 603 -9.48 -9.27 10.87
CA TYR A 603 -8.33 -9.47 11.76
C TYR A 603 -8.22 -10.93 12.17
N TYR A 604 -6.99 -11.38 12.35
CA TYR A 604 -6.70 -12.54 13.18
C TYR A 604 -7.00 -12.24 14.65
N PRO A 605 -7.20 -13.27 15.52
CA PRO A 605 -7.41 -13.06 16.95
C PRO A 605 -6.29 -12.30 17.66
N ASP A 606 -5.08 -12.29 17.10
CA ASP A 606 -3.93 -11.53 17.61
C ASP A 606 -3.90 -10.06 17.15
N ARG A 607 -4.96 -9.60 16.46
CA ARG A 607 -5.12 -8.24 15.89
C ARG A 607 -4.12 -7.91 14.80
N THR A 608 -3.53 -8.90 14.15
CA THR A 608 -2.90 -8.70 12.85
C THR A 608 -3.94 -8.81 11.74
N ILE A 609 -3.70 -8.14 10.61
CA ILE A 609 -4.63 -8.12 9.48
C ILE A 609 -4.60 -9.48 8.78
N GLN A 610 -5.80 -10.01 8.55
CA GLN A 610 -6.05 -11.25 7.81
C GLN A 610 -6.51 -10.94 6.38
N HIS A 611 -7.41 -9.98 6.22
CA HIS A 611 -7.94 -9.57 4.93
C HIS A 611 -8.22 -8.07 4.89
N SER A 612 -7.84 -7.45 3.78
CA SER A 612 -8.31 -6.14 3.35
C SER A 612 -8.25 -6.16 1.83
N GLY A 613 -9.13 -6.93 1.19
CA GLY A 613 -9.05 -7.26 -0.23
C GLY A 613 -8.03 -8.38 -0.54
N VAL A 614 -8.16 -8.93 -1.75
CA VAL A 614 -7.28 -9.95 -2.34
C VAL A 614 -6.66 -9.38 -3.62
N ILE A 615 -5.39 -9.69 -3.83
CA ILE A 615 -4.59 -9.30 -5.00
C ILE A 615 -4.45 -10.50 -5.93
N MET A 616 -4.81 -10.33 -7.19
CA MET A 616 -4.62 -11.35 -8.22
C MET A 616 -3.14 -11.50 -8.58
N GLY A 617 -2.72 -12.73 -8.89
CA GLY A 617 -1.33 -13.10 -9.17
C GLY A 617 -0.44 -13.26 -7.93
N LEU A 618 -0.84 -12.75 -6.77
CA LEU A 618 -0.07 -12.86 -5.52
C LEU A 618 0.08 -14.35 -5.12
N GLY A 619 1.31 -14.83 -5.03
CA GLY A 619 1.58 -16.24 -4.73
C GLY A 619 1.18 -17.21 -5.86
N GLY A 620 0.95 -16.71 -7.08
CA GLY A 620 0.69 -17.50 -8.29
C GLY A 620 -0.73 -17.39 -8.86
N VAL A 621 -1.75 -17.22 -8.01
CA VAL A 621 -3.16 -17.10 -8.45
C VAL A 621 -3.84 -15.92 -7.79
N ALA A 622 -3.97 -15.93 -6.46
CA ALA A 622 -4.57 -14.86 -5.68
C ALA A 622 -4.13 -14.97 -4.21
N GLY A 623 -3.99 -13.83 -3.53
CA GLY A 623 -3.63 -13.81 -2.12
C GLY A 623 -4.14 -12.58 -1.36
N HIS A 624 -4.32 -12.73 -0.04
CA HIS A 624 -4.82 -11.65 0.82
C HIS A 624 -3.81 -10.51 0.94
N ALA A 625 -4.28 -9.28 0.69
CA ALA A 625 -3.48 -8.07 0.86
C ALA A 625 -3.24 -7.75 2.34
N PHE A 626 -2.07 -7.18 2.66
CA PHE A 626 -1.72 -6.70 4.01
C PHE A 626 -1.72 -7.77 5.11
N ARG A 627 -1.62 -9.05 4.74
CA ARG A 627 -1.60 -10.14 5.71
C ARG A 627 -0.47 -9.92 6.72
N THR A 628 -0.76 -10.15 8.00
CA THR A 628 0.17 -9.97 9.15
C THR A 628 0.56 -8.52 9.47
N CYS A 629 0.08 -7.53 8.72
CA CYS A 629 0.23 -6.13 9.11
C CYS A 629 -0.43 -5.88 10.47
N ASN A 630 0.12 -4.94 11.23
CA ASN A 630 -0.44 -4.57 12.53
C ASN A 630 -1.75 -3.77 12.36
N GLU A 631 -2.69 -3.88 13.31
CA GLU A 631 -3.98 -3.16 13.25
C GLU A 631 -3.90 -1.63 13.11
N PHE A 632 -2.79 -1.03 13.55
CA PHE A 632 -2.56 0.41 13.48
C PHE A 632 -1.73 0.84 12.26
N ASP A 633 -1.39 -0.08 11.36
CA ASP A 633 -0.69 0.22 10.12
C ASP A 633 -1.64 0.96 9.16
N PRO A 634 -1.29 2.17 8.68
CA PRO A 634 -2.10 2.83 7.66
C PRO A 634 -2.09 2.10 6.30
N GLY A 635 -1.15 1.19 6.10
CA GLY A 635 -0.94 0.48 4.86
C GLY A 635 -0.32 1.37 3.78
N TYR A 636 -0.11 0.77 2.62
CA TYR A 636 0.42 1.44 1.44
C TYR A 636 -0.47 2.64 1.06
N PHE A 637 0.05 3.85 1.22
CA PHE A 637 -0.66 5.11 0.96
C PHE A 637 -2.07 5.20 1.60
N GLY A 638 -2.24 4.66 2.81
CA GLY A 638 -3.51 4.77 3.54
C GLY A 638 -4.58 3.76 3.12
N LYS A 639 -4.23 2.74 2.31
CA LYS A 639 -5.17 1.70 1.85
C LYS A 639 -5.83 0.90 2.97
N LEU A 640 -5.26 0.83 4.18
CA LEU A 640 -5.89 0.17 5.35
C LEU A 640 -6.82 1.09 6.15
N LEU A 641 -6.91 2.38 5.78
CA LEU A 641 -7.74 3.38 6.43
C LEU A 641 -8.99 3.73 5.61
N THR A 642 -8.88 3.63 4.28
CA THR A 642 -9.82 4.14 3.27
C THR A 642 -10.62 3.01 2.62
N ASN A 643 -11.86 3.30 2.23
CA ASN A 643 -12.67 2.35 1.48
C ASN A 643 -12.25 2.40 0.01
N ARG A 644 -12.11 1.25 -0.62
CA ARG A 644 -11.51 1.19 -1.95
C ARG A 644 -12.03 0.01 -2.75
N ASN A 645 -11.98 0.17 -4.07
CA ASN A 645 -12.18 -0.97 -4.94
C ASN A 645 -10.97 -1.91 -4.88
N CYS A 646 -11.28 -3.18 -5.03
CA CYS A 646 -10.32 -4.28 -5.11
C CYS A 646 -10.92 -5.34 -6.02
N SER A 647 -10.08 -6.17 -6.63
CA SER A 647 -10.60 -7.18 -7.56
C SER A 647 -11.46 -8.20 -6.82
N VAL A 648 -11.04 -8.58 -5.62
CA VAL A 648 -11.71 -9.61 -4.83
C VAL A 648 -11.80 -9.22 -3.36
N VAL A 649 -12.97 -9.50 -2.76
CA VAL A 649 -13.19 -9.56 -1.32
C VAL A 649 -13.51 -11.00 -0.93
N THR A 650 -13.18 -11.41 0.29
CA THR A 650 -13.35 -12.81 0.68
C THR A 650 -14.79 -13.13 1.11
N ALA A 651 -15.28 -14.32 0.77
CA ALA A 651 -16.59 -14.81 1.21
C ALA A 651 -16.65 -15.16 2.71
N ALA A 652 -15.55 -15.01 3.46
CA ALA A 652 -15.62 -15.04 4.92
C ALA A 652 -16.56 -13.96 5.48
N CYS A 653 -16.69 -12.81 4.80
CA CYS A 653 -17.74 -11.82 5.02
C CYS A 653 -17.92 -11.00 3.73
N LEU A 654 -18.91 -11.35 2.91
CA LEU A 654 -19.18 -10.76 1.60
C LEU A 654 -20.68 -10.49 1.42
N MET A 655 -21.04 -9.23 1.16
CA MET A 655 -22.40 -8.81 0.85
C MET A 655 -22.57 -8.50 -0.63
N VAL A 656 -23.72 -8.86 -1.19
CA VAL A 656 -24.08 -8.61 -2.59
C VAL A 656 -25.60 -8.53 -2.75
N ARG A 657 -26.10 -7.81 -3.76
CA ARG A 657 -27.52 -7.85 -4.10
C ARG A 657 -27.89 -9.23 -4.64
N LYS A 658 -29.01 -9.80 -4.20
CA LYS A 658 -29.48 -11.13 -4.63
C LYS A 658 -29.69 -11.20 -6.14
N GLU A 659 -30.23 -10.13 -6.74
CA GLU A 659 -30.39 -10.03 -8.19
C GLU A 659 -29.04 -10.14 -8.94
N VAL A 660 -27.99 -9.48 -8.43
CA VAL A 660 -26.65 -9.47 -9.01
C VAL A 660 -25.95 -10.82 -8.80
N PHE A 661 -26.11 -11.43 -7.62
CA PHE A 661 -25.62 -12.80 -7.38
C PHE A 661 -26.21 -13.78 -8.40
N ASN A 662 -27.52 -13.69 -8.66
CA ASN A 662 -28.19 -14.53 -9.64
C ASN A 662 -27.79 -14.20 -11.08
N GLU A 663 -27.57 -12.92 -11.39
CA GLU A 663 -27.15 -12.45 -12.72
C GLU A 663 -25.85 -13.11 -13.19
N VAL A 664 -24.88 -13.28 -12.29
CA VAL A 664 -23.59 -13.94 -12.59
C VAL A 664 -23.61 -15.46 -12.41
N GLY A 665 -24.77 -16.04 -12.07
CA GLY A 665 -24.92 -17.49 -11.88
C GLY A 665 -24.43 -18.02 -10.53
N GLY A 666 -24.21 -17.15 -9.53
CA GLY A 666 -23.75 -17.54 -8.21
C GLY A 666 -22.30 -18.02 -8.14
N LEU A 667 -21.97 -18.76 -7.09
CA LEU A 667 -20.62 -19.30 -6.85
C LEU A 667 -20.38 -20.53 -7.74
N GLU A 668 -19.15 -20.68 -8.26
CA GLU A 668 -18.76 -21.81 -9.10
C GLU A 668 -18.70 -23.12 -8.30
N GLU A 669 -19.54 -24.11 -8.65
CA GLU A 669 -19.64 -25.36 -7.90
C GLU A 669 -18.44 -26.29 -8.12
N ASP A 670 -17.69 -26.11 -9.20
CA ASP A 670 -16.41 -26.82 -9.41
C ASP A 670 -15.30 -26.29 -8.46
N LEU A 671 -15.47 -25.08 -7.91
CA LEU A 671 -14.58 -24.48 -6.90
C LEU A 671 -15.07 -24.78 -5.47
N SER A 672 -15.01 -26.06 -5.09
CA SER A 672 -15.60 -26.56 -3.84
C SER A 672 -15.01 -25.97 -2.54
N VAL A 673 -13.74 -25.57 -2.52
CA VAL A 673 -13.04 -25.11 -1.29
C VAL A 673 -12.26 -23.83 -1.50
N ALA A 674 -11.41 -23.75 -2.53
CA ALA A 674 -10.57 -22.58 -2.79
C ALA A 674 -11.09 -21.75 -3.97
N PHE A 675 -10.77 -20.46 -3.97
CA PHE A 675 -11.02 -19.51 -5.06
C PHE A 675 -12.48 -19.28 -5.48
N ASN A 676 -13.47 -19.88 -4.81
CA ASN A 676 -14.89 -19.62 -5.12
C ASN A 676 -15.27 -18.13 -4.99
N ASP A 677 -14.76 -17.45 -3.97
CA ASP A 677 -14.95 -16.01 -3.77
C ASP A 677 -14.17 -15.17 -4.79
N VAL A 678 -12.98 -15.64 -5.19
CA VAL A 678 -12.17 -15.06 -6.26
C VAL A 678 -12.92 -15.09 -7.59
N ASP A 679 -13.33 -16.27 -8.05
CA ASP A 679 -14.09 -16.41 -9.31
C ASP A 679 -15.39 -15.59 -9.28
N PHE A 680 -16.16 -15.66 -8.20
CA PHE A 680 -17.40 -14.89 -8.07
C PHE A 680 -17.16 -13.38 -8.17
N CYS A 681 -16.16 -12.86 -7.46
CA CYS A 681 -15.81 -11.44 -7.54
C CYS A 681 -15.36 -11.03 -8.95
N LEU A 682 -14.63 -11.89 -9.67
CA LEU A 682 -14.21 -11.61 -11.05
C LEU A 682 -15.38 -11.68 -12.04
N LYS A 683 -16.34 -12.60 -11.86
CA LYS A 683 -17.60 -12.62 -12.64
C LYS A 683 -18.36 -11.29 -12.49
N LEU A 684 -18.37 -10.70 -11.30
CA LEU A 684 -18.99 -9.38 -11.05
C LEU A 684 -18.27 -8.26 -11.82
N ILE A 685 -16.93 -8.26 -11.81
CA ILE A 685 -16.14 -7.24 -12.55
C ILE A 685 -16.32 -7.40 -14.06
N ASP A 686 -16.35 -8.62 -14.58
CA ASP A 686 -16.60 -8.91 -16.00
C ASP A 686 -17.97 -8.41 -16.47
N LYS A 687 -18.95 -8.31 -15.55
CA LYS A 687 -20.26 -7.67 -15.77
C LYS A 687 -20.27 -6.14 -15.64
N GLY A 688 -19.14 -5.53 -15.29
CA GLY A 688 -19.01 -4.08 -15.12
C GLY A 688 -19.32 -3.57 -13.71
N TYR A 689 -19.44 -4.46 -12.71
CA TYR A 689 -19.61 -4.06 -11.32
C TYR A 689 -18.27 -3.78 -10.62
N TYR A 690 -18.33 -2.95 -9.57
CA TYR A 690 -17.20 -2.66 -8.71
C TYR A 690 -17.32 -3.39 -7.37
N ASN A 691 -16.33 -4.23 -7.06
CA ASN A 691 -16.19 -4.79 -5.72
C ASN A 691 -15.50 -3.77 -4.80
N VAL A 692 -15.84 -3.76 -3.51
CA VAL A 692 -15.34 -2.77 -2.54
C VAL A 692 -15.00 -3.42 -1.20
N CYS A 693 -13.82 -3.10 -0.68
CA CYS A 693 -13.41 -3.48 0.67
C CYS A 693 -13.59 -2.29 1.61
N LEU A 694 -14.43 -2.47 2.64
CA LEU A 694 -14.67 -1.50 3.69
C LEU A 694 -13.63 -1.66 4.79
N ASN A 695 -12.74 -0.67 4.92
CA ASN A 695 -11.68 -0.67 5.93
C ASN A 695 -12.09 0.02 7.24
N ASN A 696 -13.25 0.68 7.24
CA ASN A 696 -13.94 1.18 8.43
C ASN A 696 -14.78 0.09 9.13
N VAL A 697 -15.14 -0.97 8.41
CA VAL A 697 -15.80 -2.16 8.98
C VAL A 697 -14.74 -3.20 9.32
N SER A 698 -14.67 -3.64 10.56
CA SER A 698 -13.69 -4.63 11.01
C SER A 698 -14.32 -5.75 11.81
N LEU A 699 -13.89 -6.98 11.53
CA LEU A 699 -14.37 -8.21 12.20
C LEU A 699 -13.17 -9.10 12.55
N PHE A 700 -13.33 -10.02 13.51
CA PHE A 700 -12.35 -11.09 13.71
C PHE A 700 -12.73 -12.31 12.88
N HIS A 701 -11.74 -12.95 12.26
CA HIS A 701 -11.86 -14.24 11.62
C HIS A 701 -10.94 -15.22 12.34
N HIS A 702 -11.52 -16.26 12.96
CA HIS A 702 -10.78 -17.22 13.77
C HIS A 702 -10.06 -18.31 12.95
N GLU A 703 -10.20 -18.23 11.61
CA GLU A 703 -9.59 -18.99 10.50
C GLU A 703 -9.36 -20.50 10.70
N SER A 704 -10.06 -21.30 9.89
CA SER A 704 -9.78 -22.74 9.64
C SER A 704 -9.80 -23.66 10.88
N LYS A 705 -10.44 -23.24 11.98
CA LYS A 705 -10.54 -24.06 13.21
C LYS A 705 -11.26 -25.39 13.00
N THR A 706 -12.23 -25.46 12.07
CA THR A 706 -13.02 -26.67 11.79
C THR A 706 -12.52 -27.45 10.56
N ARG A 707 -11.80 -26.81 9.63
CA ARG A 707 -11.39 -27.40 8.33
C ARG A 707 -10.05 -28.16 8.39
N GLY A 708 -9.10 -27.74 9.24
CA GLY A 708 -7.74 -28.30 9.27
C GLY A 708 -6.87 -27.89 8.06
N ALA A 709 -5.65 -28.44 7.96
CA ALA A 709 -4.67 -28.10 6.92
C ALA A 709 -4.91 -28.83 5.58
N GLU A 710 -4.31 -28.32 4.49
CA GLU A 710 -4.28 -28.93 3.15
C GLU A 710 -3.18 -30.01 3.05
N ASP A 711 -3.33 -31.08 3.83
CA ASP A 711 -2.25 -32.03 4.11
C ASP A 711 -2.38 -33.39 3.42
N THR A 712 -3.58 -33.79 2.97
CA THR A 712 -3.81 -35.09 2.30
C THR A 712 -3.58 -35.02 0.78
N PRO A 713 -3.23 -36.14 0.11
CA PRO A 713 -3.08 -36.19 -1.35
C PRO A 713 -4.33 -35.75 -2.11
N GLU A 714 -5.52 -36.12 -1.64
CA GLU A 714 -6.80 -35.78 -2.27
C GLU A 714 -7.09 -34.28 -2.18
N LYS A 715 -6.83 -33.69 -1.01
CA LYS A 715 -6.93 -32.24 -0.77
C LYS A 715 -6.00 -31.45 -1.68
N LYS A 716 -4.75 -31.90 -1.83
CA LYS A 716 -3.77 -31.30 -2.74
C LYS A 716 -4.18 -31.45 -4.20
N ALA A 717 -4.66 -32.62 -4.62
CA ALA A 717 -5.12 -32.85 -5.99
C ALA A 717 -6.31 -31.94 -6.35
N ARG A 718 -7.30 -31.82 -5.46
CA ARG A 718 -8.41 -30.86 -5.60
C ARG A 718 -7.91 -29.43 -5.70
N PHE A 719 -7.01 -29.01 -4.80
CA PHE A 719 -6.47 -27.65 -4.81
C PHE A 719 -5.73 -27.34 -6.12
N MET A 720 -4.99 -28.31 -6.69
CA MET A 720 -4.36 -28.16 -8.00
C MET A 720 -5.39 -27.98 -9.13
N GLN A 721 -6.50 -28.74 -9.12
CA GLN A 721 -7.59 -28.55 -10.09
C GLN A 721 -8.23 -27.16 -9.98
N GLU A 722 -8.45 -26.67 -8.76
CA GLU A 722 -8.96 -25.32 -8.51
C GLU A 722 -7.98 -24.23 -8.99
N ILE A 723 -6.66 -24.46 -8.87
CA ILE A 723 -5.62 -23.59 -9.47
C ILE A 723 -5.70 -23.60 -10.99
N GLU A 724 -5.77 -24.78 -11.62
CA GLU A 724 -5.85 -24.93 -13.07
C GLU A 724 -7.08 -24.21 -13.64
N TYR A 725 -8.24 -24.37 -13.00
CA TYR A 725 -9.46 -23.63 -13.35
C TYR A 725 -9.21 -22.12 -13.37
N MET A 726 -8.59 -21.56 -12.32
CA MET A 726 -8.34 -20.11 -12.23
C MET A 726 -7.36 -19.61 -13.29
N LEU A 727 -6.30 -20.38 -13.57
CA LEU A 727 -5.32 -20.04 -14.59
C LEU A 727 -5.90 -20.08 -16.01
N GLU A 728 -6.81 -21.02 -16.27
CA GLU A 728 -7.50 -21.13 -17.56
C GLU A 728 -8.58 -20.06 -17.74
N LYS A 729 -9.37 -19.79 -16.69
CA LYS A 729 -10.54 -18.92 -16.77
C LYS A 729 -10.19 -17.43 -16.67
N TRP A 730 -9.24 -17.06 -15.82
CA TRP A 730 -8.96 -15.66 -15.46
C TRP A 730 -7.48 -15.24 -15.66
N PRO A 731 -6.82 -15.60 -16.78
CA PRO A 731 -5.40 -15.33 -16.96
C PRO A 731 -5.07 -13.83 -16.99
N GLU A 732 -5.95 -12.99 -17.55
CA GLU A 732 -5.71 -11.55 -17.67
C GLU A 732 -5.71 -10.85 -16.30
N PHE A 733 -6.65 -11.20 -15.41
CA PHE A 733 -6.66 -10.67 -14.04
C PHE A 733 -5.47 -11.15 -13.22
N ILE A 734 -5.06 -12.42 -13.37
CA ILE A 734 -3.88 -12.97 -12.69
C ILE A 734 -2.60 -12.25 -13.14
N LYS A 735 -2.52 -11.90 -14.43
CA LYS A 735 -1.38 -11.18 -15.00
C LYS A 735 -1.34 -9.70 -14.60
N ALA A 736 -2.51 -9.06 -14.55
CA ALA A 736 -2.64 -7.63 -14.23
C ALA A 736 -3.95 -7.35 -13.48
N ASP A 737 -3.86 -7.26 -12.16
CA ASP A 737 -4.97 -6.83 -11.31
C ASP A 737 -5.17 -5.31 -11.46
N PRO A 738 -6.35 -4.82 -11.87
CA PRO A 738 -6.59 -3.38 -12.05
C PRO A 738 -6.38 -2.57 -10.77
N TYR A 739 -6.52 -3.18 -9.59
CA TYR A 739 -6.35 -2.49 -8.31
C TYR A 739 -4.99 -2.70 -7.66
N TYR A 740 -4.04 -3.34 -8.37
CA TYR A 740 -2.66 -3.56 -7.94
C TYR A 740 -1.66 -3.21 -9.05
N ASN A 741 -0.79 -2.23 -8.77
CA ASN A 741 0.14 -1.74 -9.78
C ASN A 741 1.21 -2.78 -10.16
N ILE A 742 1.46 -2.93 -11.47
CA ILE A 742 2.40 -3.90 -12.05
C ILE A 742 3.87 -3.73 -11.59
N ASN A 743 4.22 -2.55 -11.06
CA ASN A 743 5.55 -2.26 -10.51
C ASN A 743 5.75 -2.80 -9.08
N LEU A 744 4.71 -3.37 -8.47
CA LEU A 744 4.74 -3.95 -7.13
C LEU A 744 4.94 -5.47 -7.19
N SER A 745 5.54 -6.03 -6.13
CA SER A 745 5.86 -7.46 -6.06
C SER A 745 4.60 -8.32 -5.89
N LEU A 746 4.58 -9.48 -6.56
CA LEU A 746 3.57 -10.54 -6.38
C LEU A 746 4.10 -11.69 -5.51
N GLU A 747 5.22 -11.50 -4.82
CA GLU A 747 5.68 -12.41 -3.77
C GLU A 747 4.82 -12.25 -2.51
N SER A 748 4.35 -13.37 -1.95
CA SER A 748 3.31 -13.41 -0.92
C SER A 748 3.67 -12.71 0.40
N ASP A 749 4.95 -12.68 0.77
CA ASP A 749 5.47 -11.98 1.95
C ASP A 749 5.88 -10.53 1.69
N LYS A 750 5.82 -10.08 0.43
CA LYS A 750 6.28 -8.76 -0.01
C LYS A 750 5.22 -7.97 -0.77
N SER A 751 3.92 -8.22 -0.52
CA SER A 751 2.86 -7.39 -1.11
C SER A 751 3.12 -5.91 -0.82
N TYR A 752 2.99 -5.05 -1.84
CA TYR A 752 3.33 -3.62 -1.84
C TYR A 752 4.83 -3.26 -1.66
N SER A 753 5.74 -4.22 -1.77
CA SER A 753 7.16 -3.92 -2.05
C SER A 753 7.36 -3.63 -3.53
N LEU A 754 8.48 -3.00 -3.89
CA LEU A 754 8.85 -2.83 -5.29
C LEU A 754 9.22 -4.17 -5.91
N LYS A 755 8.84 -4.35 -7.17
CA LYS A 755 9.30 -5.45 -8.03
C LYS A 755 10.71 -5.13 -8.51
N VAL A 756 11.70 -5.69 -7.82
CA VAL A 756 13.13 -5.63 -8.17
C VAL A 756 13.74 -7.03 -8.11
#